data_AF-A0A7Y5A563-F1
#
_entry.id   AF-A0A7Y5A563-F1
#
_cell.length_a   1.000
_cell.length_b   1.000
_cell.length_c   1.000
_cell.angle_alpha   90.00
_cell.angle_beta   90.00
_cell.angle_gamma   90.00
#
_symmetry.space_group_name_H-M   'P 1'
#
loop_
_entity.id
_entity.type
_entity.pdbx_description
1 polymer ?
#
loop_
_entity_poly.entity_id
_entity_poly.type
_entity_poly.pdbx_seq_one_letter_code
_entity_poly.pdbx_strand_id
1 'polypeptide(L)'
;MRKIYFLFMLLLTIGMLRHSTGLQAQSNQYLHFDRVDDYVILNNASQYFSGTTQLSITGWFYCDELAYGQGHMGFRIGSGNAEFYIIQLNNGVLECRLRTTTGLDEYVSPANTVIPQIWQHLAWIYDGSTVKLYVNGTLKGSSAASGIFQGEAVPFGIGISNLGGFNFVFGGRIDEVTAWNKALTQAEIQDMMENELTGTEPNLQLYYKFNQGVPGGDNTSITQLDCQIGGDTRDADLMNFALTGETSNFNGTLDESYQAISFPQIPNHLISDAPFTIEATATSGLPVSFEVLSGPATLNGNTVTLTGQSGEVVIEATQPGNDVFDPADPVVNSFMVLDPATHVPEIIVRNPLPGNVYMPSLHAMQLSSVATIAYPELFSIQSVRFEVDDQNIAAYDMYANSHFTGWWTPDSYGSHNITVVATNNFGASSTQNITVNITPTATDMTVVAADDVWLNPANFTQVVETELPCYVGAFDQVTATLTVSCPTGGCGEWDRVASVDAMGIDGRWFEVIRYITPYGVACDHVIDLTDYISLLQGKVKFRFNCETLDNGYLYNLTLNYNQGTPLHLYSSVYEIWNEIYPFGDYADLQPVENVTFEFPDYAVASTLKLISTGHGWGDLNTNNAAEFYNATHHVWVNGASTFTQVNWQTCNPNPDGCQPQNGTWFYNRAGWCPGSIAPWFDYSMNPYVTNTTVELGYIFDEDYVDLCHPNHPDCVTGTTCSNCDDGFNPTLDVACNLVVYATNPIVGIDTDYMPGDITVGPNPTTGKLDVKYTGYSNITAKDIELYDLKGTLVSSFGWNGSDIRLDLSSFPKGIYVMVIQSTGAKEVKKIVLQ
;
A
#
# COMPACT_ATOMS: atom_id res chain seq x y z
N MET A 1 -32.19 88.76 8.19
CA MET A 1 -31.30 88.63 7.02
C MET A 1 -30.91 87.15 6.95
N ARG A 2 -31.59 86.37 6.11
CA ARG A 2 -31.20 86.10 4.70
C ARG A 2 -29.80 85.48 4.65
N LYS A 3 -29.73 84.17 4.41
CA LYS A 3 -29.74 83.53 3.08
C LYS A 3 -28.37 83.67 2.40
N ILE A 4 -27.96 82.56 1.77
CA ILE A 4 -26.91 82.43 0.75
C ILE A 4 -25.51 82.22 1.33
N TYR A 5 -25.16 80.95 1.58
CA TYR A 5 -24.00 80.30 0.93
C TYR A 5 -24.34 78.81 0.70
N PHE A 6 -25.52 78.62 0.10
CA PHE A 6 -26.04 77.37 -0.45
C PHE A 6 -26.01 77.54 -1.98
N LEU A 7 -24.83 77.52 -2.60
CA LEU A 7 -24.63 77.38 -4.06
C LEU A 7 -23.13 77.38 -4.37
N PHE A 8 -22.47 76.21 -4.36
CA PHE A 8 -21.37 75.84 -5.27
C PHE A 8 -20.76 74.44 -5.01
N MET A 9 -21.49 73.50 -4.38
CA MET A 9 -21.00 72.13 -4.25
C MET A 9 -22.14 71.10 -4.23
N LEU A 10 -23.00 71.16 -5.24
CA LEU A 10 -23.96 70.10 -5.56
C LEU A 10 -24.15 70.04 -7.09
N LEU A 11 -23.22 69.37 -7.76
CA LEU A 11 -23.34 68.69 -9.07
C LEU A 11 -21.94 68.27 -9.55
N LEU A 12 -21.34 67.32 -8.84
CA LEU A 12 -20.62 66.23 -9.51
C LEU A 12 -21.17 64.92 -8.94
N THR A 13 -22.23 64.51 -9.63
CA THR A 13 -22.87 63.21 -9.59
C THR A 13 -21.87 62.08 -9.87
N ILE A 14 -22.05 60.98 -9.12
CA ILE A 14 -21.87 59.59 -9.55
C ILE A 14 -20.42 59.18 -9.83
N GLY A 15 -19.85 58.38 -8.92
CA GLY A 15 -18.62 57.65 -9.20
C GLY A 15 -17.80 57.28 -7.97
N MET A 16 -18.43 56.69 -6.95
CA MET A 16 -17.75 55.83 -5.98
C MET A 16 -18.78 55.05 -5.12
N LEU A 17 -19.70 54.34 -5.78
CA LEU A 17 -20.06 53.01 -5.29
C LEU A 17 -18.92 52.10 -5.75
N ARG A 18 -17.91 51.91 -4.89
CA ARG A 18 -17.07 50.73 -5.04
C ARG A 18 -18.01 49.55 -4.81
N HIS A 19 -18.18 48.74 -5.86
CA HIS A 19 -18.90 47.49 -5.82
C HIS A 19 -18.38 46.70 -4.61
N SER A 20 -19.22 46.51 -3.60
CA SER A 20 -19.27 45.21 -2.95
C SER A 20 -19.64 44.25 -4.07
N THR A 21 -18.67 43.48 -4.57
CA THR A 21 -18.98 42.24 -5.25
C THR A 21 -19.82 41.46 -4.25
N GLY A 22 -21.12 41.38 -4.52
CA GLY A 22 -22.06 40.69 -3.65
C GLY A 22 -21.63 39.23 -3.57
N LEU A 23 -21.48 38.73 -2.36
CA LEU A 23 -21.56 37.28 -2.12
C LEU A 23 -22.92 36.84 -2.68
N GLN A 24 -22.91 35.94 -3.66
CA GLN A 24 -24.12 35.27 -4.12
C GLN A 24 -24.23 33.95 -3.34
N ALA A 25 -25.44 33.65 -2.85
CA ALA A 25 -25.72 32.34 -2.29
C ALA A 25 -25.71 31.32 -3.42
N GLN A 26 -25.15 30.13 -3.18
CA GLN A 26 -25.25 29.02 -4.11
C GLN A 26 -26.72 28.77 -4.46
N SER A 27 -27.01 28.61 -5.75
CA SER A 27 -28.31 28.07 -6.15
C SER A 27 -28.32 26.59 -5.81
N ASN A 28 -29.21 26.16 -4.91
CA ASN A 28 -29.42 24.75 -4.53
C ASN A 28 -29.96 23.90 -5.70
N GLN A 29 -29.39 24.04 -6.89
CA GLN A 29 -29.63 23.14 -8.00
C GLN A 29 -28.46 22.19 -8.11
N TYR A 30 -28.73 21.04 -8.69
CA TYR A 30 -27.76 19.98 -8.85
C TYR A 30 -28.15 19.16 -10.08
N LEU A 31 -27.22 18.33 -10.54
CA LEU A 31 -27.52 17.30 -11.51
C LEU A 31 -27.62 15.95 -10.79
N HIS A 32 -28.73 15.24 -11.02
CA HIS A 32 -28.95 13.91 -10.47
C HIS A 32 -28.42 12.84 -11.42
N PHE A 33 -27.60 11.92 -10.91
CA PHE A 33 -27.01 10.78 -11.60
C PHE A 33 -27.71 9.51 -11.11
N ASP A 34 -28.26 8.71 -12.03
CA ASP A 34 -29.17 7.61 -11.69
C ASP A 34 -28.50 6.26 -11.37
N ARG A 35 -27.16 6.22 -11.32
CA ARG A 35 -26.35 5.02 -11.07
C ARG A 35 -26.37 3.96 -12.18
N VAL A 36 -27.04 4.22 -13.30
CA VAL A 36 -27.10 3.28 -14.42
C VAL A 36 -25.96 3.55 -15.38
N ASP A 37 -25.99 4.72 -16.03
CA ASP A 37 -25.04 5.10 -17.07
C ASP A 37 -24.84 6.62 -17.22
N ASP A 38 -25.40 7.43 -16.31
CA ASP A 38 -25.24 8.89 -16.25
C ASP A 38 -23.82 9.31 -15.88
N TYR A 39 -23.19 10.15 -16.70
CA TYR A 39 -21.94 10.82 -16.33
C TYR A 39 -21.65 12.08 -17.15
N VAL A 40 -20.78 12.95 -16.64
CA VAL A 40 -20.28 14.13 -17.34
C VAL A 40 -18.81 13.90 -17.69
N ILE A 41 -18.40 14.27 -18.90
CA ILE A 41 -17.02 14.07 -19.33
C ILE A 41 -16.47 15.23 -20.16
N LEU A 42 -15.32 15.75 -19.76
CA LEU A 42 -14.51 16.64 -20.60
C LEU A 42 -13.32 15.87 -21.15
N ASN A 43 -13.33 15.58 -22.45
CA ASN A 43 -12.24 14.89 -23.11
C ASN A 43 -10.97 15.77 -23.15
N ASN A 44 -9.81 15.13 -23.02
CA ASN A 44 -8.49 15.79 -23.04
C ASN A 44 -8.29 16.89 -21.99
N ALA A 45 -9.03 16.87 -20.88
CA ALA A 45 -8.97 17.90 -19.85
C ALA A 45 -7.60 18.01 -19.14
N SER A 46 -6.83 16.92 -19.08
CA SER A 46 -5.52 16.92 -18.40
C SER A 46 -4.51 17.88 -19.01
N GLN A 47 -4.69 18.29 -20.27
CA GLN A 47 -3.83 19.29 -20.93
C GLN A 47 -3.76 20.62 -20.17
N TYR A 48 -4.79 20.95 -19.38
CA TYR A 48 -4.83 22.17 -18.56
C TYR A 48 -4.04 22.07 -17.25
N PHE A 49 -3.57 20.87 -16.92
CA PHE A 49 -2.87 20.54 -15.68
C PHE A 49 -1.50 19.89 -15.93
N SER A 50 -1.20 19.50 -17.17
CA SER A 50 0.07 18.85 -17.51
C SER A 50 1.26 19.76 -17.17
N GLY A 51 2.23 19.20 -16.46
CA GLY A 51 3.44 19.89 -16.00
C GLY A 51 3.31 20.55 -14.62
N THR A 52 2.20 20.40 -13.91
CA THR A 52 2.04 20.98 -12.57
C THR A 52 2.66 20.09 -11.50
N THR A 53 3.17 20.72 -10.45
CA THR A 53 3.63 20.03 -9.23
C THR A 53 2.60 20.13 -8.10
N GLN A 54 1.44 20.73 -8.38
CA GLN A 54 0.34 20.94 -7.44
C GLN A 54 -0.99 20.85 -8.19
N LEU A 55 -2.00 20.30 -7.53
CA LEU A 55 -3.30 20.01 -8.13
C LEU A 55 -4.37 19.92 -7.04
N SER A 56 -5.58 20.40 -7.31
CA SER A 56 -6.75 20.17 -6.45
C SER A 56 -7.98 19.86 -7.28
N ILE A 57 -8.82 18.93 -6.82
CA ILE A 57 -10.17 18.71 -7.34
C ILE A 57 -11.16 18.73 -6.16
N THR A 58 -12.27 19.47 -6.30
CA THR A 58 -13.28 19.60 -5.25
C THR A 58 -14.70 19.55 -5.81
N GLY A 59 -15.68 19.24 -4.97
CA GLY A 59 -17.10 19.30 -5.35
C GLY A 59 -18.04 18.87 -4.23
N TRP A 60 -19.32 19.18 -4.38
CA TRP A 60 -20.39 18.73 -3.50
C TRP A 60 -21.01 17.44 -4.04
N PHE A 61 -21.13 16.44 -3.19
CA PHE A 61 -21.67 15.12 -3.51
C PHE A 61 -22.71 14.71 -2.47
N TYR A 62 -23.84 14.19 -2.94
CA TYR A 62 -24.84 13.53 -2.13
C TYR A 62 -25.01 12.12 -2.70
N CYS A 63 -24.50 11.11 -2.00
CA CYS A 63 -24.66 9.72 -2.43
C CYS A 63 -26.04 9.22 -2.03
N ASP A 64 -26.84 8.70 -2.96
CA ASP A 64 -28.16 8.14 -2.61
C ASP A 64 -28.04 6.88 -1.73
N GLU A 65 -27.01 6.08 -2.02
CA GLU A 65 -26.69 4.85 -1.30
C GLU A 65 -25.20 4.52 -1.39
N LEU A 66 -24.69 3.79 -0.38
CA LEU A 66 -23.33 3.28 -0.41
C LEU A 66 -23.24 2.02 -1.26
N ALA A 67 -22.20 1.97 -2.09
CA ALA A 67 -21.85 0.77 -2.84
C ALA A 67 -20.39 0.82 -3.30
N TYR A 68 -19.83 -0.36 -3.56
CA TYR A 68 -18.56 -0.50 -4.23
C TYR A 68 -18.60 0.07 -5.66
N GLY A 69 -17.53 0.78 -6.03
CA GLY A 69 -17.28 1.15 -7.41
C GLY A 69 -18.16 2.31 -7.88
N GLN A 70 -18.20 3.41 -7.14
CA GLN A 70 -18.82 4.66 -7.61
C GLN A 70 -17.75 5.71 -7.90
N GLY A 71 -17.64 6.15 -9.16
CA GLY A 71 -16.67 7.17 -9.57
C GLY A 71 -17.18 8.57 -9.25
N HIS A 72 -16.48 9.33 -8.40
CA HIS A 72 -16.93 10.67 -8.03
C HIS A 72 -16.47 11.70 -9.07
N MET A 73 -15.16 11.96 -9.13
CA MET A 73 -14.57 12.87 -10.12
C MET A 73 -13.07 12.60 -10.29
N GLY A 74 -12.52 12.94 -11.45
CA GLY A 74 -11.07 12.98 -11.66
C GLY A 74 -10.59 12.58 -13.05
N PHE A 75 -9.27 12.54 -13.18
CA PHE A 75 -8.54 12.07 -14.36
C PHE A 75 -8.17 10.60 -14.19
N ARG A 76 -8.65 9.73 -15.08
CA ARG A 76 -8.30 8.31 -15.08
C ARG A 76 -8.46 7.69 -16.46
N ILE A 77 -7.50 6.85 -16.85
CA ILE A 77 -7.57 6.00 -18.05
C ILE A 77 -7.00 4.59 -17.83
N GLY A 78 -6.39 4.29 -16.67
CA GLY A 78 -5.91 2.95 -16.32
C GLY A 78 -4.47 2.65 -16.71
N SER A 79 -3.78 3.54 -17.43
CA SER A 79 -2.34 3.44 -17.73
C SER A 79 -1.75 4.82 -18.08
N GLY A 80 -0.48 5.04 -17.75
CA GLY A 80 0.26 6.28 -18.03
C GLY A 80 0.29 7.30 -16.87
N ASN A 81 1.11 8.34 -16.99
CA ASN A 81 1.14 9.48 -16.06
C ASN A 81 -0.15 10.34 -16.23
N ALA A 82 -0.50 11.16 -15.22
CA ALA A 82 -1.71 12.02 -15.16
C ALA A 82 -3.03 11.36 -14.68
N GLU A 83 -2.94 10.50 -13.66
CA GLU A 83 -4.13 10.10 -12.88
C GLU A 83 -4.28 10.96 -11.62
N PHE A 84 -5.47 11.49 -11.38
CA PHE A 84 -5.80 12.19 -10.14
C PHE A 84 -7.31 12.16 -9.93
N TYR A 85 -7.78 11.27 -9.04
CA TYR A 85 -9.19 10.94 -8.95
C TYR A 85 -9.64 10.48 -7.56
N ILE A 86 -10.95 10.47 -7.37
CA ILE A 86 -11.65 9.93 -6.21
C ILE A 86 -12.65 8.87 -6.67
N ILE A 87 -12.60 7.67 -6.07
CA ILE A 87 -13.67 6.66 -6.18
C ILE A 87 -14.14 6.23 -4.80
N GLN A 88 -15.37 5.75 -4.72
CA GLN A 88 -15.91 5.13 -3.52
C GLN A 88 -15.87 3.61 -3.63
N LEU A 89 -15.33 2.95 -2.60
CA LEU A 89 -15.34 1.51 -2.39
C LEU A 89 -16.54 1.11 -1.50
N ASN A 90 -16.50 -0.09 -0.93
CA ASN A 90 -17.56 -0.53 -0.01
C ASN A 90 -17.61 0.31 1.27
N ASN A 91 -18.79 0.38 1.89
CA ASN A 91 -19.02 1.03 3.19
C ASN A 91 -18.53 2.49 3.24
N GLY A 92 -18.60 3.23 2.14
CA GLY A 92 -18.25 4.66 2.12
C GLY A 92 -16.76 4.96 2.26
N VAL A 93 -15.88 3.98 2.04
CA VAL A 93 -14.43 4.21 1.88
C VAL A 93 -14.19 4.99 0.58
N LEU A 94 -13.33 6.02 0.64
CA LEU A 94 -12.83 6.73 -0.54
C LEU A 94 -11.40 6.29 -0.84
N GLU A 95 -11.17 5.80 -2.06
CA GLU A 95 -9.83 5.63 -2.62
C GLU A 95 -9.51 6.89 -3.44
N CYS A 96 -8.45 7.58 -3.04
CA CYS A 96 -7.96 8.78 -3.70
C CYS A 96 -6.55 8.51 -4.21
N ARG A 97 -6.34 8.70 -5.51
CA ARG A 97 -5.07 8.36 -6.15
C ARG A 97 -4.50 9.54 -6.93
N LEU A 98 -3.18 9.58 -6.99
CA LEU A 98 -2.37 10.50 -7.77
C LEU A 98 -1.30 9.66 -8.47
N ARG A 99 -1.10 9.86 -9.77
CA ARG A 99 0.03 9.31 -10.49
C ARG A 99 0.85 10.42 -11.12
N THR A 100 2.10 10.53 -10.71
CA THR A 100 3.06 11.53 -11.19
C THR A 100 4.23 10.85 -11.89
N THR A 101 5.20 11.63 -12.33
CA THR A 101 6.49 11.16 -12.83
C THR A 101 7.29 10.30 -11.84
N THR A 102 6.95 10.27 -10.54
CA THR A 102 7.65 9.46 -9.54
C THR A 102 6.89 8.19 -9.14
N GLY A 103 5.72 7.94 -9.71
CA GLY A 103 4.93 6.74 -9.44
C GLY A 103 3.50 7.03 -9.00
N LEU A 104 2.89 6.02 -8.38
CA LEU A 104 1.53 6.07 -7.83
C LEU A 104 1.59 6.41 -6.34
N ASP A 105 0.93 7.49 -5.97
CA ASP A 105 0.67 7.88 -4.60
C ASP A 105 -0.83 7.73 -4.30
N GLU A 106 -1.17 7.28 -3.09
CA GLU A 106 -2.57 7.10 -2.71
C GLU A 106 -2.87 7.45 -1.25
N TYR A 107 -4.15 7.71 -1.01
CA TYR A 107 -4.75 7.72 0.31
C TYR A 107 -6.10 7.00 0.25
N VAL A 108 -6.28 5.99 1.09
CA VAL A 108 -7.54 5.27 1.27
C VAL A 108 -8.12 5.68 2.62
N SER A 109 -9.33 6.23 2.61
CA SER A 109 -9.98 6.66 3.84
C SER A 109 -10.53 5.47 4.66
N PRO A 110 -10.79 5.63 5.97
CA PRO A 110 -11.57 4.66 6.72
C PRO A 110 -12.99 4.49 6.16
N ALA A 111 -13.66 3.40 6.56
CA ALA A 111 -15.08 3.21 6.29
C ALA A 111 -15.94 4.34 6.88
N ASN A 112 -17.12 4.54 6.31
CA ASN A 112 -18.08 5.60 6.64
C ASN A 112 -17.52 7.02 6.46
N THR A 113 -16.56 7.20 5.53
CA THR A 113 -16.09 8.53 5.16
C THR A 113 -17.12 9.24 4.30
N VAL A 114 -17.67 8.54 3.31
CA VAL A 114 -18.94 8.90 2.66
C VAL A 114 -20.09 8.38 3.49
N ILE A 115 -21.09 9.22 3.68
CA ILE A 115 -22.35 8.91 4.35
C ILE A 115 -23.45 9.12 3.30
N PRO A 116 -24.30 8.12 3.06
CA PRO A 116 -25.37 8.25 2.09
C PRO A 116 -26.43 9.22 2.64
N GLN A 117 -27.17 9.82 1.73
CA GLN A 117 -28.31 10.69 2.02
C GLN A 117 -27.97 12.01 2.71
N ILE A 118 -26.72 12.46 2.60
CA ILE A 118 -26.29 13.78 3.07
C ILE A 118 -25.37 14.44 2.05
N TRP A 119 -25.40 15.77 1.97
CA TRP A 119 -24.45 16.54 1.18
C TRP A 119 -23.08 16.57 1.88
N GLN A 120 -22.04 16.24 1.13
CA GLN A 120 -20.66 16.33 1.58
C GLN A 120 -19.79 17.04 0.55
N HIS A 121 -18.95 17.95 1.00
CA HIS A 121 -17.93 18.54 0.15
C HIS A 121 -16.66 17.69 0.21
N LEU A 122 -16.21 17.19 -0.93
CA LEU A 122 -14.99 16.40 -1.08
C LEU A 122 -13.90 17.25 -1.72
N ALA A 123 -12.68 17.19 -1.19
CA ALA A 123 -11.53 17.84 -1.81
C ALA A 123 -10.28 16.96 -1.73
N TRP A 124 -9.70 16.66 -2.89
CA TRP A 124 -8.46 15.89 -3.05
C TRP A 124 -7.36 16.81 -3.55
N ILE A 125 -6.28 16.90 -2.75
CA ILE A 125 -5.24 17.92 -2.89
C ILE A 125 -3.88 17.28 -3.03
N TYR A 126 -3.07 17.74 -3.96
CA TYR A 126 -1.64 17.45 -4.08
C TYR A 126 -0.84 18.75 -3.98
N ASP A 127 0.08 18.85 -3.01
CA ASP A 127 0.86 20.07 -2.74
C ASP A 127 2.32 20.04 -3.21
N GLY A 128 2.72 18.97 -3.90
CA GLY A 128 4.10 18.75 -4.36
C GLY A 128 4.93 17.89 -3.41
N SER A 129 4.43 17.64 -2.21
CA SER A 129 5.10 16.84 -1.18
C SER A 129 4.18 15.83 -0.48
N THR A 130 2.87 16.09 -0.52
CA THR A 130 1.85 15.25 0.09
C THR A 130 0.57 15.30 -0.72
N VAL A 131 -0.19 14.21 -0.64
CA VAL A 131 -1.60 14.18 -1.01
C VAL A 131 -2.48 14.23 0.24
N LYS A 132 -3.64 14.89 0.15
CA LYS A 132 -4.55 15.14 1.28
C LYS A 132 -6.00 15.02 0.85
N LEU A 133 -6.80 14.28 1.61
CA LEU A 133 -8.25 14.24 1.46
C LEU A 133 -8.90 15.11 2.55
N TYR A 134 -9.76 16.03 2.14
CA TYR A 134 -10.64 16.78 3.03
C TYR A 134 -12.09 16.39 2.75
N VAL A 135 -12.87 16.24 3.82
CA VAL A 135 -14.33 16.05 3.76
C VAL A 135 -14.97 17.10 4.66
N ASN A 136 -15.91 17.86 4.11
CA ASN A 136 -16.56 19.00 4.78
C ASN A 136 -15.52 19.97 5.39
N GLY A 137 -14.50 20.31 4.61
CA GLY A 137 -13.45 21.25 5.01
C GLY A 137 -12.52 20.73 6.12
N THR A 138 -12.62 19.46 6.53
CA THR A 138 -11.78 18.85 7.57
C THR A 138 -10.86 17.80 6.98
N LEU A 139 -9.56 17.87 7.30
CA LEU A 139 -8.56 16.89 6.85
C LEU A 139 -8.92 15.50 7.38
N LYS A 140 -9.06 14.52 6.49
CA LYS A 140 -9.26 13.11 6.84
C LYS A 140 -7.95 12.35 6.95
N GLY A 141 -6.97 12.67 6.13
CA GLY A 141 -5.64 12.09 6.19
C GLY A 141 -4.77 12.54 5.03
N SER A 142 -3.52 12.07 5.06
CA SER A 142 -2.50 12.45 4.09
C SER A 142 -1.48 11.34 3.89
N SER A 143 -0.87 11.29 2.71
CA SER A 143 0.29 10.46 2.41
C SER A 143 1.40 11.30 1.78
N ALA A 144 2.64 10.85 1.90
CA ALA A 144 3.75 11.45 1.15
C ALA A 144 3.50 11.25 -0.35
N ALA A 145 3.86 12.23 -1.15
CA ALA A 145 3.73 12.18 -2.60
C ALA A 145 4.77 13.11 -3.23
N SER A 146 5.18 12.85 -4.46
CA SER A 146 6.11 13.75 -5.15
C SER A 146 5.95 13.68 -6.66
N GLY A 147 6.82 14.38 -7.41
CA GLY A 147 6.81 14.35 -8.86
C GLY A 147 5.86 15.34 -9.53
N ILE A 148 5.79 15.24 -10.85
CA ILE A 148 5.05 16.15 -11.72
C ILE A 148 3.80 15.43 -12.24
N PHE A 149 2.64 16.08 -12.17
CA PHE A 149 1.45 15.62 -12.87
C PHE A 149 1.63 15.90 -14.36
N GLN A 150 1.84 14.86 -15.16
CA GLN A 150 2.22 14.99 -16.57
C GLN A 150 1.42 14.03 -17.43
N GLY A 151 0.76 14.53 -18.47
CA GLY A 151 -0.01 13.69 -19.39
C GLY A 151 -1.06 14.50 -20.13
N GLU A 152 -1.08 14.35 -21.44
CA GLU A 152 -2.09 14.97 -22.31
C GLU A 152 -3.14 13.91 -22.70
N ALA A 153 -4.32 14.37 -23.09
CA ALA A 153 -5.42 13.51 -23.54
C ALA A 153 -6.13 12.62 -22.49
N VAL A 154 -5.95 12.87 -21.18
CA VAL A 154 -6.75 12.20 -20.14
C VAL A 154 -8.05 12.98 -19.90
N PRO A 155 -9.23 12.34 -19.99
CA PRO A 155 -10.50 13.00 -19.73
C PRO A 155 -10.69 13.29 -18.24
N PHE A 156 -11.41 14.36 -17.94
CA PHE A 156 -11.93 14.63 -16.60
C PHE A 156 -13.37 14.11 -16.55
N GLY A 157 -13.60 13.05 -15.76
CA GLY A 157 -14.93 12.50 -15.51
C GLY A 157 -15.55 13.08 -14.25
N ILE A 158 -16.86 13.30 -14.26
CA ILE A 158 -17.68 13.58 -13.08
C ILE A 158 -18.85 12.60 -13.09
N GLY A 159 -19.07 11.92 -11.96
CA GLY A 159 -20.02 10.82 -11.86
C GLY A 159 -19.54 9.50 -12.50
N ILE A 160 -18.27 9.45 -12.93
CA ILE A 160 -17.64 8.24 -13.47
C ILE A 160 -16.15 8.17 -13.15
N SER A 161 -15.63 6.95 -13.02
CA SER A 161 -14.20 6.66 -13.09
C SER A 161 -13.91 5.85 -14.34
N ASN A 162 -13.31 6.48 -15.34
CA ASN A 162 -13.12 5.91 -16.66
C ASN A 162 -11.96 4.89 -16.69
N LEU A 163 -12.29 3.62 -16.45
CA LEU A 163 -11.35 2.50 -16.48
C LEU A 163 -11.95 1.35 -17.30
N GLY A 164 -11.22 0.89 -18.31
CA GLY A 164 -11.67 -0.20 -19.18
C GLY A 164 -12.05 -1.45 -18.39
N GLY A 165 -13.25 -2.00 -18.66
CA GLY A 165 -13.75 -3.22 -18.00
C GLY A 165 -14.49 -2.99 -16.68
N PHE A 166 -14.56 -1.77 -16.17
CA PHE A 166 -15.30 -1.43 -14.94
C PHE A 166 -16.42 -0.42 -15.22
N ASN A 167 -17.56 -0.57 -14.52
CA ASN A 167 -18.70 0.34 -14.62
C ASN A 167 -18.83 1.18 -13.35
N PHE A 168 -17.86 2.06 -13.09
CA PHE A 168 -17.82 2.87 -11.87
C PHE A 168 -18.65 4.15 -12.00
N VAL A 169 -19.96 3.98 -12.08
CA VAL A 169 -20.95 5.07 -12.23
C VAL A 169 -21.47 5.52 -10.87
N PHE A 170 -21.62 6.82 -10.69
CA PHE A 170 -22.13 7.43 -9.47
C PHE A 170 -23.66 7.39 -9.38
N GLY A 171 -24.19 7.17 -8.17
CA GLY A 171 -25.61 7.28 -7.88
C GLY A 171 -25.87 8.36 -6.83
N GLY A 172 -26.47 9.47 -7.25
CA GLY A 172 -26.74 10.58 -6.34
C GLY A 172 -26.80 11.94 -7.01
N ARG A 173 -26.47 12.99 -6.25
CA ARG A 173 -26.54 14.39 -6.69
C ARG A 173 -25.15 15.00 -6.63
N ILE A 174 -24.78 15.77 -7.64
CA ILE A 174 -23.49 16.46 -7.70
C ILE A 174 -23.73 17.95 -7.98
N ASP A 175 -22.95 18.79 -7.29
CA ASP A 175 -22.93 20.22 -7.49
C ASP A 175 -21.51 20.82 -7.36
N GLU A 176 -21.28 21.99 -7.96
CA GLU A 176 -20.13 22.88 -7.76
C GLU A 176 -18.74 22.18 -7.86
N VAL A 177 -18.51 21.45 -8.94
CA VAL A 177 -17.25 20.73 -9.17
C VAL A 177 -16.18 21.66 -9.72
N THR A 178 -14.98 21.63 -9.11
CA THR A 178 -13.84 22.47 -9.48
C THR A 178 -12.55 21.67 -9.64
N ALA A 179 -11.65 22.15 -10.49
CA ALA A 179 -10.28 21.64 -10.61
C ALA A 179 -9.26 22.76 -10.79
N TRP A 180 -8.14 22.69 -10.06
CA TRP A 180 -7.17 23.77 -9.88
C TRP A 180 -5.74 23.30 -10.13
N ASN A 181 -4.94 24.09 -10.85
CA ASN A 181 -3.47 23.87 -10.94
C ASN A 181 -2.73 24.47 -9.73
N LYS A 182 -3.34 24.36 -8.55
CA LYS A 182 -2.88 24.88 -7.26
C LYS A 182 -3.32 23.91 -6.17
N ALA A 183 -2.51 23.78 -5.11
CA ALA A 183 -2.93 23.14 -3.87
C ALA A 183 -3.78 24.11 -3.04
N LEU A 184 -5.06 23.81 -2.86
CA LEU A 184 -5.93 24.61 -1.99
C LEU A 184 -5.56 24.39 -0.52
N THR A 185 -5.58 25.48 0.24
CA THR A 185 -5.46 25.41 1.70
C THR A 185 -6.81 25.02 2.33
N GLN A 186 -6.78 24.48 3.54
CA GLN A 186 -8.01 24.15 4.28
C GLN A 186 -8.95 25.36 4.41
N ALA A 187 -8.41 26.56 4.64
CA ALA A 187 -9.20 27.78 4.75
C ALA A 187 -9.87 28.15 3.42
N GLU A 188 -9.21 27.93 2.28
CA GLU A 188 -9.82 28.15 0.96
C GLU A 188 -10.92 27.13 0.66
N ILE A 189 -10.73 25.88 1.09
CA ILE A 189 -11.77 24.83 0.99
C ILE A 189 -13.00 25.20 1.84
N GLN A 190 -12.78 25.71 3.05
CA GLN A 190 -13.88 26.15 3.91
C GLN A 190 -14.58 27.40 3.34
N ASP A 191 -13.83 28.35 2.79
CA ASP A 191 -14.38 29.56 2.18
C ASP A 191 -15.26 29.23 0.96
N MET A 192 -14.81 28.34 0.07
CA MET A 192 -15.59 27.96 -1.11
C MET A 192 -16.82 27.08 -0.80
N MET A 193 -16.85 26.43 0.36
CA MET A 193 -18.04 25.73 0.84
C MET A 193 -19.14 26.70 1.29
N GLU A 194 -18.75 27.89 1.74
CA GLU A 194 -19.68 28.91 2.23
C GLU A 194 -20.03 29.94 1.16
N ASN A 195 -19.14 30.13 0.17
CA ASN A 195 -19.22 31.20 -0.81
C ASN A 195 -19.06 30.65 -2.24
N GLU A 196 -20.03 30.97 -3.09
CA GLU A 196 -19.99 30.60 -4.51
C GLU A 196 -18.83 31.28 -5.24
N LEU A 197 -18.14 30.53 -6.10
CA LEU A 197 -17.03 31.06 -6.89
C LEU A 197 -17.52 31.94 -8.04
N THR A 198 -16.68 32.88 -8.44
CA THR A 198 -16.97 33.83 -9.51
C THR A 198 -16.47 33.38 -10.88
N GLY A 199 -15.63 32.34 -10.95
CA GLY A 199 -14.96 31.88 -12.17
C GLY A 199 -13.78 32.76 -12.58
N THR A 200 -13.31 33.65 -11.70
CA THR A 200 -12.16 34.55 -11.94
C THR A 200 -10.98 34.26 -11.02
N GLU A 201 -11.08 33.19 -10.23
CA GLU A 201 -10.09 32.79 -9.25
C GLU A 201 -8.78 32.35 -9.93
N PRO A 202 -7.62 32.82 -9.43
CA PRO A 202 -6.34 32.46 -10.03
C PRO A 202 -6.09 30.97 -9.89
N ASN A 203 -5.65 30.33 -10.97
CA ASN A 203 -5.34 28.90 -11.05
C ASN A 203 -6.56 27.95 -10.98
N LEU A 204 -7.77 28.48 -11.11
CA LEU A 204 -8.96 27.68 -11.39
C LEU A 204 -8.98 27.32 -12.87
N GLN A 205 -9.08 26.03 -13.19
CA GLN A 205 -9.05 25.54 -14.57
C GLN A 205 -10.41 24.99 -15.03
N LEU A 206 -11.16 24.33 -14.14
CA LEU A 206 -12.50 23.84 -14.43
C LEU A 206 -13.44 24.25 -13.31
N TYR A 207 -14.64 24.70 -13.65
CA TYR A 207 -15.70 24.99 -12.69
C TYR A 207 -17.06 24.75 -13.33
N TYR A 208 -17.78 23.75 -12.80
CA TYR A 208 -19.11 23.35 -13.24
C TYR A 208 -20.10 23.59 -12.12
N LYS A 209 -21.11 24.43 -12.40
CA LYS A 209 -22.11 24.88 -11.42
C LYS A 209 -23.38 24.03 -11.35
N PHE A 210 -23.64 23.19 -12.35
CA PHE A 210 -24.88 22.39 -12.40
C PHE A 210 -26.21 23.17 -12.34
N ASN A 211 -26.17 24.47 -12.67
CA ASN A 211 -27.31 25.41 -12.52
C ASN A 211 -27.97 25.84 -13.85
N GLN A 212 -27.60 25.23 -14.99
CA GLN A 212 -28.08 25.67 -16.31
C GLN A 212 -29.44 25.10 -16.72
N GLY A 213 -29.91 24.05 -16.03
CA GLY A 213 -31.18 23.38 -16.32
C GLY A 213 -32.37 23.94 -15.56
N VAL A 214 -33.57 23.62 -16.05
CA VAL A 214 -34.83 23.88 -15.35
C VAL A 214 -35.12 22.71 -14.40
N PRO A 215 -35.24 22.93 -13.09
CA PRO A 215 -35.45 21.86 -12.11
C PRO A 215 -36.67 21.00 -12.40
N GLY A 216 -36.48 19.68 -12.48
CA GLY A 216 -37.57 18.72 -12.76
C GLY A 216 -38.18 18.83 -14.16
N GLY A 217 -37.69 19.77 -14.98
CA GLY A 217 -38.25 20.15 -16.27
C GLY A 217 -37.81 19.25 -17.42
N ASP A 218 -38.17 19.67 -18.64
CA ASP A 218 -37.62 19.10 -19.88
C ASP A 218 -36.34 19.85 -20.25
N ASN A 219 -35.20 19.20 -20.02
CA ASN A 219 -33.86 19.72 -20.27
C ASN A 219 -33.19 19.03 -21.46
N THR A 220 -33.93 18.26 -22.27
CA THR A 220 -33.37 17.43 -23.35
C THR A 220 -32.61 18.21 -24.44
N SER A 221 -32.74 19.54 -24.48
CA SER A 221 -31.95 20.42 -25.35
C SER A 221 -30.55 20.73 -24.83
N ILE A 222 -30.25 20.44 -23.56
CA ILE A 222 -28.95 20.67 -22.93
C ILE A 222 -28.10 19.42 -23.14
N THR A 223 -27.12 19.49 -24.02
CA THR A 223 -26.25 18.35 -24.35
C THR A 223 -24.88 18.42 -23.69
N GLN A 224 -24.53 19.57 -23.10
CA GLN A 224 -23.26 19.81 -22.44
C GLN A 224 -23.49 20.58 -21.14
N LEU A 225 -22.57 20.40 -20.20
CA LEU A 225 -22.48 21.12 -18.94
C LEU A 225 -21.49 22.29 -19.09
N ASP A 226 -21.96 23.50 -18.82
CA ASP A 226 -21.26 24.76 -19.05
C ASP A 226 -20.12 24.94 -18.04
N CYS A 227 -18.90 25.09 -18.54
CA CYS A 227 -17.74 25.43 -17.72
C CYS A 227 -17.63 26.95 -17.59
N GLN A 228 -17.52 27.43 -16.35
CA GLN A 228 -17.34 28.86 -16.08
C GLN A 228 -15.94 29.37 -16.44
N ILE A 229 -15.02 28.47 -16.81
CA ILE A 229 -13.65 28.76 -17.20
C ILE A 229 -13.43 28.33 -18.65
N GLY A 230 -12.79 29.19 -19.46
CA GLY A 230 -12.38 28.82 -20.82
C GLY A 230 -13.50 28.75 -21.88
N GLY A 231 -14.75 29.06 -21.49
CA GLY A 231 -15.93 29.04 -22.37
C GLY A 231 -16.17 27.66 -22.99
N ASP A 232 -16.82 27.65 -24.15
CA ASP A 232 -17.32 26.44 -24.84
C ASP A 232 -16.25 25.35 -25.08
N THR A 233 -14.97 25.68 -25.01
CA THR A 233 -13.86 24.72 -25.16
C THR A 233 -13.64 23.81 -23.95
N ARG A 234 -14.23 24.15 -22.80
CA ARG A 234 -14.16 23.37 -21.56
C ARG A 234 -15.54 22.88 -21.11
N ASP A 235 -16.58 23.10 -21.90
CA ASP A 235 -17.89 22.51 -21.66
C ASP A 235 -17.80 20.98 -21.79
N ALA A 236 -18.43 20.28 -20.86
CA ALA A 236 -18.33 18.83 -20.73
C ALA A 236 -19.58 18.14 -21.27
N ASP A 237 -19.43 17.00 -21.93
CA ASP A 237 -20.58 16.29 -22.51
C ASP A 237 -21.44 15.64 -21.40
N LEU A 238 -22.76 15.78 -21.52
CA LEU A 238 -23.73 15.06 -20.68
C LEU A 238 -24.02 13.70 -21.32
N MET A 239 -23.59 12.63 -20.67
CA MET A 239 -23.70 11.27 -21.20
C MET A 239 -24.87 10.54 -20.55
N ASN A 240 -25.77 10.03 -21.40
CA ASN A 240 -26.91 9.15 -21.09
C ASN A 240 -28.02 9.69 -20.17
N PHE A 241 -27.93 10.96 -19.74
CA PHE A 241 -29.00 11.58 -18.97
C PHE A 241 -30.36 11.57 -19.69
N ALA A 242 -31.41 11.20 -18.96
CA ALA A 242 -32.80 11.24 -19.42
C ALA A 242 -33.32 12.68 -19.61
N LEU A 243 -32.81 13.62 -18.81
CA LEU A 243 -33.10 15.06 -18.84
C LEU A 243 -34.59 15.42 -18.77
N THR A 244 -35.38 14.56 -18.14
CA THR A 244 -36.82 14.78 -17.89
C THR A 244 -37.19 14.25 -16.51
N GLY A 245 -37.99 15.01 -15.76
CA GLY A 245 -38.39 14.64 -14.40
C GLY A 245 -37.29 14.85 -13.35
N GLU A 246 -37.41 14.18 -12.21
CA GLU A 246 -36.63 14.51 -10.99
C GLU A 246 -35.30 13.76 -10.85
N THR A 247 -35.09 12.70 -11.63
CA THR A 247 -33.89 11.83 -11.64
C THR A 247 -33.24 11.85 -13.01
N SER A 248 -31.92 11.63 -13.10
CA SER A 248 -31.19 11.70 -14.38
C SER A 248 -31.41 13.06 -15.09
N ASN A 249 -31.44 14.14 -14.30
CA ASN A 249 -31.82 15.47 -14.74
C ASN A 249 -31.33 16.56 -13.78
N PHE A 250 -31.35 17.81 -14.24
CA PHE A 250 -31.20 18.99 -13.39
C PHE A 250 -32.41 19.10 -12.46
N ASN A 251 -32.13 19.31 -11.18
CA ASN A 251 -33.14 19.47 -10.15
C ASN A 251 -32.70 20.47 -9.08
N GLY A 252 -33.57 20.77 -8.11
CA GLY A 252 -33.35 21.73 -7.03
C GLY A 252 -33.72 23.16 -7.42
N THR A 253 -34.35 23.91 -6.52
CA THR A 253 -34.69 25.34 -6.71
C THR A 253 -33.74 26.22 -5.91
N LEU A 254 -33.34 27.40 -6.42
CA LEU A 254 -32.81 28.48 -5.57
C LEU A 254 -33.93 28.89 -4.63
N ASP A 255 -33.98 28.22 -3.48
CA ASP A 255 -34.85 28.56 -2.37
C ASP A 255 -33.99 29.29 -1.33
N GLU A 256 -34.15 30.61 -1.25
CA GLU A 256 -33.44 31.44 -0.28
C GLU A 256 -33.81 31.08 1.18
N SER A 257 -34.89 30.30 1.37
CA SER A 257 -35.26 29.75 2.67
C SER A 257 -34.63 28.39 2.98
N TYR A 258 -34.05 27.69 2.00
CA TYR A 258 -33.43 26.40 2.26
C TYR A 258 -32.19 26.50 3.15
N GLN A 259 -32.01 25.49 4.01
CA GLN A 259 -30.81 25.30 4.81
C GLN A 259 -30.49 23.82 4.96
N ALA A 260 -29.21 23.51 5.16
CA ALA A 260 -28.71 22.15 5.37
C ALA A 260 -27.89 22.07 6.67
N ILE A 261 -27.78 20.86 7.22
CA ILE A 261 -26.95 20.56 8.40
C ILE A 261 -25.66 19.88 7.95
N SER A 262 -24.51 20.37 8.41
CA SER A 262 -23.24 19.65 8.38
C SER A 262 -22.98 19.03 9.75
N PHE A 263 -22.95 17.70 9.83
CA PHE A 263 -22.70 16.95 11.06
C PHE A 263 -21.51 16.00 10.89
N PRO A 264 -20.29 16.38 11.31
CA PRO A 264 -19.08 15.56 11.14
C PRO A 264 -19.15 14.21 11.86
N GLN A 265 -18.65 13.15 11.21
CA GLN A 265 -18.57 11.78 11.77
C GLN A 265 -18.01 11.78 13.20
N ILE A 266 -18.72 11.13 14.12
CA ILE A 266 -18.27 10.99 15.51
C ILE A 266 -17.29 9.81 15.57
N PRO A 267 -16.08 9.95 16.16
CA PRO A 267 -15.17 8.83 16.36
C PRO A 267 -15.77 7.74 17.25
N ASN A 268 -15.28 6.50 17.12
CA ASN A 268 -15.61 5.45 18.06
C ASN A 268 -15.07 5.80 19.45
N HIS A 269 -15.76 5.35 20.49
CA HIS A 269 -15.44 5.67 21.87
C HIS A 269 -15.41 4.41 22.75
N LEU A 270 -14.71 4.49 23.88
CA LEU A 270 -14.74 3.44 24.89
C LEU A 270 -15.91 3.66 25.85
N ILE A 271 -16.43 2.57 26.42
CA ILE A 271 -17.48 2.63 27.47
C ILE A 271 -17.11 3.52 28.67
N SER A 272 -15.82 3.78 28.88
CA SER A 272 -15.27 4.55 30.00
C SER A 272 -14.91 5.99 29.65
N ASP A 273 -15.08 6.41 28.39
CA ASP A 273 -14.71 7.77 27.98
C ASP A 273 -15.52 8.82 28.74
N ALA A 274 -14.86 9.92 29.08
CA ALA A 274 -15.51 11.04 29.72
C ALA A 274 -16.53 11.69 28.77
N PRO A 275 -17.55 12.40 29.29
CA PRO A 275 -18.46 13.15 28.45
C PRO A 275 -17.73 14.06 27.47
N PHE A 276 -18.18 14.08 26.23
CA PHE A 276 -17.57 14.84 25.14
C PHE A 276 -18.61 15.66 24.38
N THR A 277 -18.16 16.72 23.72
CA THR A 277 -19.04 17.58 22.92
C THR A 277 -19.03 17.16 21.47
N ILE A 278 -20.21 17.20 20.84
CA ILE A 278 -20.37 17.11 19.39
C ILE A 278 -20.73 18.48 18.82
N GLU A 279 -20.43 18.69 17.55
CA GLU A 279 -20.72 19.93 16.85
C GLU A 279 -21.36 19.63 15.50
N ALA A 280 -22.28 20.50 15.09
CA ALA A 280 -22.90 20.52 13.78
C ALA A 280 -23.27 21.96 13.46
N THR A 281 -23.21 22.32 12.19
CA THR A 281 -23.53 23.67 11.72
C THR A 281 -24.70 23.61 10.74
N ALA A 282 -25.54 24.65 10.76
CA ALA A 282 -26.53 24.85 9.72
C ALA A 282 -26.05 25.96 8.78
N THR A 283 -26.29 25.83 7.47
CA THR A 283 -25.90 26.87 6.49
C THR A 283 -26.58 28.23 6.75
N SER A 284 -27.72 28.24 7.45
CA SER A 284 -28.40 29.45 7.93
C SER A 284 -27.70 30.17 9.10
N GLY A 285 -26.72 29.51 9.74
CA GLY A 285 -26.12 29.94 11.01
C GLY A 285 -27.02 29.73 12.24
N LEU A 286 -28.20 29.11 12.09
CA LEU A 286 -29.10 28.79 13.20
C LEU A 286 -28.53 27.64 14.06
N PRO A 287 -28.79 27.65 15.39
CA PRO A 287 -28.23 26.66 16.31
C PRO A 287 -28.88 25.28 16.14
N VAL A 288 -28.07 24.27 15.80
CA VAL A 288 -28.49 22.87 15.63
C VAL A 288 -28.79 22.22 16.99
N SER A 289 -29.84 21.40 17.03
CA SER A 289 -30.22 20.58 18.19
C SER A 289 -29.91 19.11 17.95
N PHE A 290 -29.63 18.35 19.00
CA PHE A 290 -29.28 16.93 18.90
C PHE A 290 -30.21 16.03 19.71
N GLU A 291 -30.47 14.84 19.21
CA GLU A 291 -31.22 13.78 19.89
C GLU A 291 -30.53 12.43 19.69
N VAL A 292 -30.51 11.59 20.74
CA VAL A 292 -30.05 10.20 20.62
C VAL A 292 -31.24 9.36 20.15
N LEU A 293 -31.18 8.85 18.92
CA LEU A 293 -32.21 7.97 18.36
C LEU A 293 -32.12 6.56 18.97
N SER A 294 -30.89 6.07 19.17
CA SER A 294 -30.64 4.75 19.76
C SER A 294 -29.22 4.64 20.34
N GLY A 295 -29.02 3.61 21.16
CA GLY A 295 -27.70 3.22 21.66
C GLY A 295 -27.38 3.66 23.10
N PRO A 296 -26.20 3.27 23.62
CA PRO A 296 -25.79 3.47 25.00
C PRO A 296 -25.27 4.89 25.31
N ALA A 297 -26.03 5.92 24.96
CA ALA A 297 -25.66 7.31 25.23
C ALA A 297 -26.84 8.16 25.73
N THR A 298 -26.51 9.24 26.43
CA THR A 298 -27.44 10.31 26.82
C THR A 298 -26.87 11.65 26.37
N LEU A 299 -27.73 12.65 26.22
CA LEU A 299 -27.34 13.92 25.62
C LEU A 299 -27.93 15.09 26.43
N ASN A 300 -27.09 16.09 26.71
CA ASN A 300 -27.49 17.35 27.32
C ASN A 300 -26.87 18.51 26.54
N GLY A 301 -27.69 19.25 25.79
CA GLY A 301 -27.22 20.28 24.87
C GLY A 301 -26.50 19.66 23.68
N ASN A 302 -25.18 19.77 23.63
CA ASN A 302 -24.32 19.08 22.67
C ASN A 302 -23.30 18.16 23.37
N THR A 303 -23.45 17.91 24.67
CA THR A 303 -22.59 17.03 25.44
C THR A 303 -23.17 15.63 25.48
N VAL A 304 -22.46 14.68 24.87
CA VAL A 304 -22.75 13.24 24.91
C VAL A 304 -22.15 12.65 26.19
N THR A 305 -22.94 11.85 26.90
CA THR A 305 -22.50 11.05 28.06
C THR A 305 -22.84 9.59 27.81
N LEU A 306 -21.82 8.74 27.75
CA LEU A 306 -21.97 7.30 27.54
C LEU A 306 -22.51 6.60 28.79
N THR A 307 -23.29 5.53 28.62
CA THR A 307 -23.94 4.82 29.73
C THR A 307 -23.09 3.72 30.34
N GLY A 308 -21.89 3.47 29.79
CA GLY A 308 -21.01 2.38 30.19
C GLY A 308 -21.33 1.02 29.56
N GLN A 309 -22.27 0.97 28.60
CA GLN A 309 -22.58 -0.24 27.82
C GLN A 309 -22.00 -0.13 26.41
N SER A 310 -21.60 -1.26 25.83
CA SER A 310 -21.15 -1.31 24.44
C SER A 310 -22.34 -1.35 23.46
N GLY A 311 -22.19 -0.73 22.30
CA GLY A 311 -23.19 -0.75 21.23
C GLY A 311 -23.03 0.42 20.27
N GLU A 312 -23.72 0.35 19.13
CA GLU A 312 -23.83 1.48 18.21
C GLU A 312 -24.71 2.57 18.83
N VAL A 313 -24.23 3.81 18.79
CA VAL A 313 -24.99 5.02 19.14
C VAL A 313 -25.35 5.74 17.87
N VAL A 314 -26.63 6.11 17.74
CA VAL A 314 -27.16 6.86 16.60
C VAL A 314 -27.69 8.19 17.10
N ILE A 315 -27.13 9.29 16.60
CA ILE A 315 -27.51 10.66 16.97
C ILE A 315 -28.07 11.36 15.73
N GLU A 316 -29.20 12.03 15.90
CA GLU A 316 -29.80 12.91 14.91
C GLU A 316 -29.50 14.38 15.25
N ALA A 317 -29.14 15.15 14.24
CA ALA A 317 -29.01 16.59 14.29
C ALA A 317 -30.20 17.23 13.54
N THR A 318 -30.89 18.17 14.18
CA THR A 318 -32.08 18.85 13.63
C THR A 318 -31.95 20.36 13.70
N GLN A 319 -32.54 21.03 12.70
CA GLN A 319 -32.66 22.48 12.64
C GLN A 319 -34.04 22.86 12.11
N PRO A 320 -34.98 23.30 12.97
CA PRO A 320 -36.36 23.56 12.57
C PRO A 320 -36.56 24.83 11.72
N GLY A 321 -35.53 25.68 11.56
CA GLY A 321 -35.66 26.93 10.81
C GLY A 321 -36.38 28.04 11.56
N ASN A 322 -36.83 29.05 10.82
CA ASN A 322 -37.48 30.25 11.34
C ASN A 322 -38.34 30.95 10.25
N ASP A 323 -38.67 32.23 10.43
CA ASP A 323 -39.47 33.00 9.46
C ASP A 323 -38.76 33.25 8.10
N VAL A 324 -37.46 32.99 8.02
CA VAL A 324 -36.61 33.19 6.84
C VAL A 324 -36.19 31.86 6.23
N PHE A 325 -35.86 30.87 7.06
CA PHE A 325 -35.36 29.57 6.63
C PHE A 325 -36.36 28.44 6.94
N ASP A 326 -36.65 27.60 5.95
CA ASP A 326 -37.40 26.36 6.12
C ASP A 326 -36.62 25.35 6.98
N PRO A 327 -37.26 24.38 7.64
CA PRO A 327 -36.56 23.33 8.39
C PRO A 327 -35.52 22.61 7.50
N ALA A 328 -34.32 22.36 8.04
CA ALA A 328 -33.33 21.52 7.37
C ALA A 328 -33.72 20.04 7.48
N ASP A 329 -33.37 19.23 6.48
CA ASP A 329 -33.46 17.79 6.58
C ASP A 329 -32.59 17.27 7.74
N PRO A 330 -33.14 16.43 8.64
CA PRO A 330 -32.36 15.86 9.74
C PRO A 330 -31.18 15.03 9.23
N VAL A 331 -30.03 15.19 9.88
CA VAL A 331 -28.82 14.43 9.56
C VAL A 331 -28.52 13.46 10.69
N VAL A 332 -28.33 12.19 10.36
CA VAL A 332 -28.02 11.12 11.32
C VAL A 332 -26.55 10.73 11.21
N ASN A 333 -25.94 10.53 12.37
CA ASN A 333 -24.55 10.10 12.51
C ASN A 333 -24.47 8.99 13.54
N SER A 334 -23.69 7.95 13.27
CA SER A 334 -23.52 6.82 14.18
C SER A 334 -22.04 6.52 14.46
N PHE A 335 -21.78 6.04 15.67
CA PHE A 335 -20.47 5.60 16.12
C PHE A 335 -20.59 4.42 17.07
N MET A 336 -19.53 3.62 17.18
CA MET A 336 -19.48 2.49 18.09
C MET A 336 -18.96 2.90 19.46
N VAL A 337 -19.64 2.44 20.51
CA VAL A 337 -19.13 2.42 21.88
C VAL A 337 -18.64 1.02 22.20
N LEU A 338 -17.35 0.89 22.49
CA LEU A 338 -16.66 -0.40 22.59
C LEU A 338 -16.21 -0.67 24.02
N ASP A 339 -16.43 -1.91 24.48
CA ASP A 339 -15.86 -2.38 25.74
C ASP A 339 -14.45 -2.92 25.49
N PRO A 340 -13.39 -2.29 26.04
CA PRO A 340 -12.02 -2.75 25.84
C PRO A 340 -11.77 -4.16 26.38
N ALA A 341 -12.60 -4.65 27.32
CA ALA A 341 -12.48 -5.99 27.89
C ALA A 341 -12.98 -7.10 26.96
N THR A 342 -13.84 -6.76 25.98
CA THR A 342 -14.41 -7.74 25.04
C THR A 342 -13.75 -7.73 23.66
N HIS A 343 -12.96 -6.69 23.36
CA HIS A 343 -12.21 -6.55 22.11
C HIS A 343 -10.82 -7.18 22.25
N VAL A 344 -10.72 -8.47 21.96
CA VAL A 344 -9.47 -9.22 22.04
C VAL A 344 -8.84 -9.40 20.65
N PRO A 345 -7.51 -9.59 20.55
CA PRO A 345 -6.88 -9.88 19.27
C PRO A 345 -7.37 -11.21 18.66
N GLU A 346 -7.45 -11.29 17.35
CA GLU A 346 -7.61 -12.55 16.61
C GLU A 346 -6.22 -13.20 16.44
N ILE A 347 -6.10 -14.51 16.69
CA ILE A 347 -4.82 -15.25 16.62
C ILE A 347 -4.89 -16.31 15.53
N ILE A 348 -3.88 -16.35 14.66
CA ILE A 348 -3.68 -17.41 13.68
C ILE A 348 -2.31 -18.03 13.90
N VAL A 349 -2.26 -19.28 14.37
CA VAL A 349 -0.98 -20.01 14.50
C VAL A 349 -0.48 -20.42 13.12
N ARG A 350 0.81 -20.16 12.86
CA ARG A 350 1.47 -20.48 11.58
C ARG A 350 2.48 -21.61 11.70
N ASN A 351 3.30 -21.62 12.74
CA ASN A 351 4.28 -22.69 12.95
C ASN A 351 4.53 -22.90 14.46
N PRO A 352 4.60 -24.15 14.95
CA PRO A 352 4.17 -25.37 14.28
C PRO A 352 2.64 -25.44 14.16
N LEU A 353 2.15 -26.38 13.35
CA LEU A 353 0.74 -26.72 13.24
C LEU A 353 0.39 -27.93 14.13
N PRO A 354 -0.90 -28.12 14.51
CA PRO A 354 -1.32 -29.31 15.24
C PRO A 354 -0.91 -30.61 14.53
N GLY A 355 -0.28 -31.53 15.24
CA GLY A 355 0.20 -32.80 14.68
C GLY A 355 1.71 -33.00 14.82
N ASN A 356 2.31 -33.74 13.89
CA ASN A 356 3.72 -34.12 13.99
C ASN A 356 4.66 -32.97 13.62
N VAL A 357 5.70 -32.79 14.43
CA VAL A 357 6.89 -32.00 14.06
C VAL A 357 8.06 -32.97 13.89
N TYR A 358 8.63 -33.03 12.70
CA TYR A 358 9.69 -33.98 12.36
C TYR A 358 11.06 -33.41 12.72
N MET A 359 11.75 -34.07 13.64
CA MET A 359 12.97 -33.53 14.26
C MET A 359 13.92 -34.68 14.66
N PRO A 360 14.83 -35.15 13.77
CA PRO A 360 15.71 -36.29 14.06
C PRO A 360 16.61 -36.13 15.29
N SER A 361 16.89 -34.90 15.70
CA SER A 361 17.57 -34.52 16.94
C SER A 361 16.94 -33.27 17.49
N LEU A 362 16.77 -33.19 18.82
CA LEU A 362 16.10 -32.06 19.46
C LEU A 362 16.89 -30.77 19.25
N HIS A 363 16.27 -29.82 18.56
CA HIS A 363 16.84 -28.54 18.16
C HIS A 363 15.82 -27.42 18.41
N ALA A 364 16.30 -26.18 18.44
CA ALA A 364 15.37 -25.05 18.53
C ALA A 364 14.56 -24.95 17.24
N MET A 365 13.27 -24.67 17.37
CA MET A 365 12.32 -24.41 16.31
C MET A 365 11.68 -23.04 16.49
N GLN A 366 11.35 -22.39 15.39
CA GLN A 366 10.69 -21.10 15.41
C GLN A 366 9.19 -21.28 15.56
N LEU A 367 8.63 -20.69 16.60
CA LEU A 367 7.20 -20.51 16.80
C LEU A 367 6.76 -19.27 16.02
N SER A 368 5.60 -19.31 15.37
CA SER A 368 5.05 -18.19 14.60
C SER A 368 3.52 -18.13 14.72
N SER A 369 3.01 -16.93 14.92
CA SER A 369 1.58 -16.62 14.90
C SER A 369 1.33 -15.23 14.34
N VAL A 370 0.20 -15.04 13.66
CA VAL A 370 -0.33 -13.71 13.36
C VAL A 370 -1.29 -13.32 14.46
N ALA A 371 -1.23 -12.06 14.89
CA ALA A 371 -2.29 -11.48 15.71
C ALA A 371 -2.78 -10.18 15.10
N THR A 372 -4.08 -9.97 14.97
CA THR A 372 -4.68 -8.73 14.47
C THR A 372 -5.78 -8.26 15.42
N ILE A 373 -6.19 -6.98 15.34
CA ILE A 373 -7.28 -6.46 16.17
C ILE A 373 -8.11 -5.44 15.38
N ALA A 374 -9.43 -5.48 15.54
CA ALA A 374 -10.34 -4.51 14.94
C ALA A 374 -10.28 -3.16 15.66
N TYR A 375 -10.73 -2.10 14.99
CA TYR A 375 -10.71 -0.71 15.49
C TYR A 375 -9.30 -0.22 15.89
N PRO A 376 -8.35 -0.21 14.94
CA PRO A 376 -6.95 0.17 15.22
C PRO A 376 -6.78 1.61 15.72
N GLU A 377 -7.80 2.46 15.57
CA GLU A 377 -7.84 3.81 16.13
C GLU A 377 -8.01 3.84 17.66
N LEU A 378 -8.50 2.75 18.26
CA LEU A 378 -8.65 2.59 19.72
C LEU A 378 -7.81 1.46 20.29
N PHE A 379 -7.69 0.36 19.55
CA PHE A 379 -7.05 -0.87 20.00
C PHE A 379 -5.75 -1.15 19.27
N SER A 380 -4.77 -1.63 20.01
CA SER A 380 -3.53 -2.14 19.45
C SER A 380 -3.09 -3.39 20.19
N ILE A 381 -2.25 -4.20 19.55
CA ILE A 381 -1.68 -5.38 20.17
C ILE A 381 -0.56 -4.93 21.09
N GLN A 382 -0.74 -5.16 22.39
CA GLN A 382 0.25 -4.83 23.41
C GLN A 382 1.34 -5.88 23.49
N SER A 383 0.96 -7.16 23.41
CA SER A 383 1.92 -8.25 23.52
C SER A 383 1.36 -9.53 22.93
N VAL A 384 2.26 -10.35 22.37
CA VAL A 384 2.02 -11.75 22.06
C VAL A 384 3.09 -12.58 22.76
N ARG A 385 2.71 -13.75 23.27
CA ARG A 385 3.66 -14.74 23.81
C ARG A 385 3.20 -16.15 23.49
N PHE A 386 4.15 -17.07 23.47
CA PHE A 386 3.89 -18.50 23.45
C PHE A 386 4.12 -19.08 24.85
N GLU A 387 3.30 -20.03 25.25
CA GLU A 387 3.47 -20.83 26.46
C GLU A 387 3.57 -22.29 26.03
N VAL A 388 4.71 -22.94 26.30
CA VAL A 388 4.95 -24.35 25.94
C VAL A 388 5.27 -25.16 27.18
N ASP A 389 4.39 -26.09 27.56
CA ASP A 389 4.50 -26.92 28.76
C ASP A 389 5.04 -26.16 29.99
N ASP A 390 4.37 -25.04 30.33
CA ASP A 390 4.68 -24.10 31.42
C ASP A 390 5.88 -23.14 31.20
N GLN A 391 6.53 -23.15 30.03
CA GLN A 391 7.57 -22.18 29.66
C GLN A 391 7.00 -21.00 28.86
N ASN A 392 7.25 -19.78 29.34
CA ASN A 392 6.93 -18.56 28.59
C ASN A 392 8.03 -18.23 27.60
N ILE A 393 7.67 -18.16 26.32
CA ILE A 393 8.52 -17.74 25.22
C ILE A 393 7.98 -16.41 24.70
N ALA A 394 8.81 -15.37 24.72
CA ALA A 394 8.43 -14.08 24.16
C ALA A 394 8.24 -14.20 22.64
N ALA A 395 7.22 -13.51 22.12
CA ALA A 395 6.99 -13.39 20.69
C ALA A 395 7.24 -11.95 20.24
N TYR A 396 7.91 -11.77 19.11
CA TYR A 396 8.32 -10.47 18.58
C TYR A 396 7.80 -10.29 17.16
N ASP A 397 7.24 -9.11 16.89
CA ASP A 397 6.87 -8.65 15.54
C ASP A 397 8.00 -7.76 15.02
N MET A 398 9.00 -8.39 14.42
CA MET A 398 10.24 -7.73 13.99
C MET A 398 10.02 -6.70 12.87
N TYR A 399 8.90 -6.80 12.15
CA TYR A 399 8.61 -6.01 10.94
C TYR A 399 7.37 -5.12 11.08
N ALA A 400 6.80 -5.04 12.28
CA ALA A 400 5.55 -4.32 12.55
C ALA A 400 4.41 -4.70 11.58
N ASN A 401 4.37 -5.97 11.16
CA ASN A 401 3.44 -6.48 10.16
C ASN A 401 2.45 -7.50 10.75
N SER A 402 2.34 -7.55 12.08
CA SER A 402 1.49 -8.47 12.84
C SER A 402 1.93 -9.94 12.85
N HIS A 403 3.14 -10.26 12.37
CA HIS A 403 3.71 -11.60 12.45
C HIS A 403 4.66 -11.73 13.65
N PHE A 404 4.23 -12.47 14.66
CA PHE A 404 4.97 -12.66 15.90
C PHE A 404 5.73 -13.98 15.88
N THR A 405 7.04 -13.94 16.11
CA THR A 405 7.89 -15.13 16.17
C THR A 405 8.66 -15.27 17.48
N GLY A 406 8.98 -16.50 17.85
CA GLY A 406 9.79 -16.84 19.03
C GLY A 406 10.53 -18.16 18.82
N TRP A 407 11.49 -18.48 19.68
CA TRP A 407 12.28 -19.72 19.57
C TRP A 407 12.06 -20.62 20.78
N TRP A 408 11.80 -21.89 20.53
CA TRP A 408 11.62 -22.92 21.56
C TRP A 408 12.41 -24.18 21.21
N THR A 409 13.01 -24.81 22.21
CA THR A 409 13.69 -26.11 22.06
C THR A 409 12.94 -27.14 22.89
N PRO A 410 12.37 -28.19 22.27
CA PRO A 410 11.75 -29.28 23.02
C PRO A 410 12.78 -29.98 23.91
N ASP A 411 12.39 -30.33 25.13
CA ASP A 411 13.24 -31.05 26.07
C ASP A 411 13.20 -32.58 25.87
N SER A 412 12.21 -33.06 25.12
CA SER A 412 11.91 -34.47 24.92
C SER A 412 11.13 -34.69 23.61
N TYR A 413 11.04 -35.95 23.20
CA TYR A 413 10.13 -36.38 22.14
C TYR A 413 8.76 -36.69 22.72
N GLY A 414 7.70 -36.49 21.93
CA GLY A 414 6.33 -36.76 22.33
C GLY A 414 5.44 -35.53 22.22
N SER A 415 4.35 -35.54 22.99
CA SER A 415 3.30 -34.52 22.92
C SER A 415 3.65 -33.30 23.78
N HIS A 416 3.53 -32.11 23.20
CA HIS A 416 3.70 -30.81 23.85
C HIS A 416 2.48 -29.93 23.56
N ASN A 417 2.03 -29.15 24.54
CA ASN A 417 0.97 -28.17 24.34
C ASN A 417 1.57 -26.78 24.16
N ILE A 418 1.12 -26.08 23.12
CA ILE A 418 1.52 -24.70 22.83
C ILE A 418 0.27 -23.82 22.91
N THR A 419 0.33 -22.81 23.77
CA THR A 419 -0.69 -21.78 23.91
C THR A 419 -0.13 -20.46 23.40
N VAL A 420 -0.78 -19.85 22.42
CA VAL A 420 -0.50 -18.47 22.02
C VAL A 420 -1.44 -17.55 22.79
N VAL A 421 -0.88 -16.53 23.44
CA VAL A 421 -1.66 -15.51 24.16
C VAL A 421 -1.37 -14.15 23.54
N ALA A 422 -2.41 -13.48 23.05
CA ALA A 422 -2.33 -12.12 22.52
C ALA A 422 -3.17 -11.19 23.38
N THR A 423 -2.61 -10.03 23.71
CA THR A 423 -3.19 -9.06 24.65
C THR A 423 -3.29 -7.69 23.99
N ASN A 424 -4.42 -7.01 24.15
CA ASN A 424 -4.61 -5.63 23.67
C ASN A 424 -4.00 -4.60 24.63
N ASN A 425 -3.95 -3.33 24.20
CA ASN A 425 -3.49 -2.18 24.99
C ASN A 425 -4.26 -1.89 26.30
N PHE A 426 -5.37 -2.59 26.55
CA PHE A 426 -6.17 -2.52 27.78
C PHE A 426 -6.08 -3.78 28.65
N GLY A 427 -5.25 -4.75 28.28
CA GLY A 427 -5.02 -5.99 29.04
C GLY A 427 -6.01 -7.13 28.74
N ALA A 428 -6.98 -6.93 27.85
CA ALA A 428 -7.87 -8.02 27.41
C ALA A 428 -7.11 -8.97 26.49
N SER A 429 -7.28 -10.28 26.68
CA SER A 429 -6.48 -11.28 25.99
C SER A 429 -7.33 -12.38 25.36
N SER A 430 -6.88 -12.88 24.22
CA SER A 430 -7.34 -14.13 23.61
C SER A 430 -6.24 -15.19 23.70
N THR A 431 -6.65 -16.45 23.59
CA THR A 431 -5.72 -17.59 23.63
C THR A 431 -6.04 -18.58 22.53
N GLN A 432 -5.03 -19.11 21.86
CA GLN A 432 -5.16 -20.20 20.90
C GLN A 432 -4.28 -21.38 21.34
N ASN A 433 -4.87 -22.57 21.48
CA ASN A 433 -4.17 -23.77 21.91
C ASN A 433 -3.95 -24.72 20.73
N ILE A 434 -2.75 -25.29 20.63
CA ILE A 434 -2.44 -26.41 19.74
C ILE A 434 -1.67 -27.49 20.50
N THR A 435 -1.77 -28.73 20.03
CA THR A 435 -0.96 -29.84 20.52
C THR A 435 -0.09 -30.34 19.38
N VAL A 436 1.21 -30.45 19.64
CA VAL A 436 2.19 -30.97 18.69
C VAL A 436 2.85 -32.23 19.22
N ASN A 437 3.29 -33.11 18.32
CA ASN A 437 4.02 -34.33 18.63
C ASN A 437 5.40 -34.30 17.98
N ILE A 438 6.45 -34.08 18.78
CA ILE A 438 7.84 -34.09 18.29
C ILE A 438 8.26 -35.54 18.04
N THR A 439 8.64 -35.86 16.81
CA THR A 439 9.01 -37.22 16.39
C THR A 439 10.38 -37.26 15.71
N PRO A 440 11.24 -38.25 16.01
CA PRO A 440 12.57 -38.36 15.41
C PRO A 440 12.55 -38.88 13.97
N THR A 441 11.45 -39.49 13.53
CA THR A 441 11.39 -40.18 12.24
C THR A 441 10.53 -39.39 11.26
N ALA A 442 11.15 -38.97 10.15
CA ALA A 442 10.47 -38.50 8.95
C ALA A 442 10.52 -39.55 7.85
N THR A 443 9.67 -39.40 6.84
CA THR A 443 9.74 -40.10 5.56
C THR A 443 9.60 -39.06 4.45
N ASP A 444 9.85 -39.43 3.20
CA ASP A 444 9.52 -38.56 2.08
C ASP A 444 8.04 -38.16 2.13
N MET A 445 7.75 -36.90 1.80
CA MET A 445 6.40 -36.33 1.83
C MET A 445 6.13 -35.55 0.56
N THR A 446 4.89 -35.64 0.07
CA THR A 446 4.40 -34.84 -1.04
C THR A 446 3.18 -34.05 -0.57
N VAL A 447 3.18 -32.74 -0.80
CA VAL A 447 2.10 -31.83 -0.38
C VAL A 447 1.68 -30.97 -1.57
N VAL A 448 0.38 -30.88 -1.81
CA VAL A 448 -0.19 -29.94 -2.79
C VAL A 448 -0.24 -28.57 -2.12
N ALA A 449 0.62 -27.67 -2.56
CA ALA A 449 0.72 -26.32 -2.02
C ALA A 449 -0.30 -25.36 -2.65
N ALA A 450 -0.67 -25.61 -3.90
CA ALA A 450 -1.71 -24.87 -4.61
C ALA A 450 -2.40 -25.79 -5.62
N ASP A 451 -3.70 -25.62 -5.81
CA ASP A 451 -4.51 -26.36 -6.76
C ASP A 451 -5.54 -25.43 -7.39
N ASP A 452 -5.79 -25.58 -8.68
CA ASP A 452 -6.79 -24.84 -9.47
C ASP A 452 -6.64 -23.30 -9.46
N VAL A 453 -5.41 -22.78 -9.38
CA VAL A 453 -5.16 -21.33 -9.44
C VAL A 453 -5.25 -20.85 -10.89
N TRP A 454 -6.38 -20.26 -11.28
CA TRP A 454 -6.59 -19.76 -12.65
C TRP A 454 -6.32 -18.25 -12.78
N LEU A 455 -5.18 -17.88 -13.36
CA LEU A 455 -4.86 -16.48 -13.66
C LEU A 455 -5.35 -16.11 -15.06
N ASN A 456 -6.05 -14.98 -15.17
CA ASN A 456 -6.76 -14.52 -16.38
C ASN A 456 -7.00 -12.99 -16.34
N PRO A 457 -7.65 -12.37 -17.34
CA PRO A 457 -7.84 -10.92 -17.42
C PRO A 457 -8.67 -10.30 -16.29
N ALA A 458 -9.46 -11.10 -15.58
CA ALA A 458 -10.21 -10.67 -14.41
C ALA A 458 -9.44 -10.88 -13.10
N ASN A 459 -8.37 -11.67 -13.12
CA ASN A 459 -7.63 -12.04 -11.92
C ASN A 459 -6.15 -12.34 -12.24
N PHE A 460 -5.30 -11.32 -12.17
CA PHE A 460 -3.86 -11.44 -12.41
C PHE A 460 -3.07 -12.00 -11.24
N THR A 461 -3.60 -11.86 -10.02
CA THR A 461 -2.92 -12.29 -8.80
C THR A 461 -3.86 -13.06 -7.90
N GLN A 462 -3.45 -14.27 -7.51
CA GLN A 462 -4.16 -15.07 -6.52
C GLN A 462 -3.26 -15.49 -5.38
N VAL A 463 -3.76 -15.38 -4.15
CA VAL A 463 -3.10 -15.86 -2.95
C VAL A 463 -3.83 -17.10 -2.44
N VAL A 464 -3.10 -18.19 -2.29
CA VAL A 464 -3.58 -19.43 -1.68
C VAL A 464 -2.81 -19.71 -0.39
N GLU A 465 -3.47 -20.30 0.60
CA GLU A 465 -2.84 -20.71 1.86
C GLU A 465 -2.90 -22.23 1.99
N THR A 466 -1.80 -22.82 2.43
CA THR A 466 -1.68 -24.28 2.60
C THR A 466 -0.92 -24.61 3.88
N GLU A 467 -1.13 -25.83 4.38
CA GLU A 467 -0.45 -26.37 5.53
C GLU A 467 0.66 -27.33 5.08
N LEU A 468 1.91 -26.93 5.32
CA LEU A 468 3.11 -27.68 5.00
C LEU A 468 3.63 -28.43 6.25
N PRO A 469 4.47 -29.47 6.07
CA PRO A 469 5.04 -30.21 7.19
C PRO A 469 5.82 -29.27 8.12
N CYS A 470 5.75 -29.52 9.43
CA CYS A 470 6.56 -28.82 10.42
C CYS A 470 7.79 -29.67 10.72
N TYR A 471 9.00 -29.11 10.66
CA TYR A 471 10.23 -29.88 10.84
C TYR A 471 11.43 -29.01 11.23
N VAL A 472 12.45 -29.65 11.79
CA VAL A 472 13.80 -29.09 11.92
C VAL A 472 14.81 -30.20 11.64
N GLY A 473 15.63 -30.04 10.60
CA GLY A 473 16.68 -30.99 10.26
C GLY A 473 16.23 -32.35 9.71
N ALA A 474 14.97 -32.48 9.27
CA ALA A 474 14.40 -33.75 8.80
C ALA A 474 14.53 -33.99 7.28
N PHE A 475 14.71 -32.92 6.51
CA PHE A 475 14.77 -32.95 5.06
C PHE A 475 16.02 -32.20 4.59
N ASP A 476 16.70 -32.75 3.59
CA ASP A 476 17.86 -32.11 2.95
C ASP A 476 17.57 -31.60 1.53
N GLN A 477 16.38 -31.90 0.99
CA GLN A 477 15.94 -31.40 -0.29
C GLN A 477 14.42 -31.16 -0.33
N VAL A 478 14.02 -30.05 -0.94
CA VAL A 478 12.63 -29.77 -1.32
C VAL A 478 12.56 -29.45 -2.80
N THR A 479 11.88 -30.29 -3.57
CA THR A 479 11.61 -30.01 -4.99
C THR A 479 10.16 -29.62 -5.20
N ALA A 480 9.90 -28.68 -6.10
CA ALA A 480 8.57 -28.29 -6.49
C ALA A 480 8.26 -28.78 -7.90
N THR A 481 7.05 -29.28 -8.11
CA THR A 481 6.45 -29.49 -9.43
C THR A 481 5.40 -28.42 -9.65
N LEU A 482 5.63 -27.57 -10.65
CA LEU A 482 4.67 -26.59 -11.13
C LEU A 482 4.00 -27.14 -12.39
N THR A 483 2.72 -27.48 -12.28
CA THR A 483 1.90 -27.94 -13.40
C THR A 483 1.10 -26.78 -13.94
N VAL A 484 1.23 -26.52 -15.23
CA VAL A 484 0.59 -25.42 -15.96
C VAL A 484 -0.32 -26.02 -17.02
N SER A 485 -1.62 -25.90 -16.82
CA SER A 485 -2.63 -26.56 -17.65
C SER A 485 -3.58 -25.58 -18.33
N CYS A 486 -4.26 -26.04 -19.39
CA CYS A 486 -5.24 -25.22 -20.09
C CYS A 486 -6.56 -25.16 -19.29
N PRO A 487 -7.04 -23.97 -18.94
CA PRO A 487 -8.37 -23.81 -18.34
C PRO A 487 -9.49 -24.09 -19.35
N THR A 488 -10.73 -24.00 -18.88
CA THR A 488 -11.90 -24.06 -19.77
C THR A 488 -11.81 -22.94 -20.82
N GLY A 489 -11.97 -23.28 -22.09
CA GLY A 489 -11.79 -22.34 -23.20
C GLY A 489 -10.43 -22.41 -23.88
N GLY A 490 -9.48 -23.18 -23.33
CA GLY A 490 -8.14 -23.36 -23.90
C GLY A 490 -7.07 -22.58 -23.13
N CYS A 491 -5.80 -22.83 -23.48
CA CYS A 491 -4.67 -22.11 -22.90
C CYS A 491 -4.58 -20.66 -23.39
N GLY A 492 -3.95 -19.79 -22.59
CA GLY A 492 -3.45 -18.50 -23.05
C GLY A 492 -2.57 -18.65 -24.29
N GLU A 493 -2.62 -17.67 -25.18
CA GLU A 493 -1.97 -17.76 -26.48
C GLU A 493 -0.52 -17.28 -26.43
N TRP A 494 -0.19 -16.43 -25.47
CA TRP A 494 1.07 -15.71 -25.40
C TRP A 494 1.96 -16.16 -24.24
N ASP A 495 3.25 -15.93 -24.43
CA ASP A 495 4.29 -16.06 -23.42
C ASP A 495 4.33 -14.82 -22.52
N ARG A 496 3.94 -15.02 -21.26
CA ARG A 496 3.78 -13.99 -20.23
C ARG A 496 4.73 -14.29 -19.09
N VAL A 497 5.29 -13.22 -18.50
CA VAL A 497 6.01 -13.34 -17.24
C VAL A 497 5.00 -13.67 -16.14
N ALA A 498 5.27 -14.75 -15.44
CA ALA A 498 4.52 -15.20 -14.28
C ALA A 498 5.48 -15.48 -13.13
N SER A 499 4.98 -15.37 -11.90
CA SER A 499 5.77 -15.70 -10.71
C SER A 499 4.95 -16.47 -9.68
N VAL A 500 5.67 -17.20 -8.84
CA VAL A 500 5.16 -17.77 -7.60
C VAL A 500 6.02 -17.26 -6.44
N ASP A 501 5.38 -16.55 -5.52
CA ASP A 501 6.00 -16.04 -4.30
C ASP A 501 5.57 -16.91 -3.11
N ALA A 502 6.46 -17.07 -2.13
CA ALA A 502 6.16 -17.70 -0.85
C ALA A 502 6.27 -16.69 0.29
N MET A 503 5.27 -16.67 1.18
CA MET A 503 5.29 -15.82 2.38
C MET A 503 6.02 -16.53 3.52
N GLY A 504 7.10 -15.93 4.00
CA GLY A 504 7.81 -16.37 5.19
C GLY A 504 6.96 -16.33 6.47
N ILE A 505 7.41 -17.03 7.50
CA ILE A 505 6.77 -17.01 8.83
C ILE A 505 6.83 -15.65 9.52
N ASP A 506 7.68 -14.75 9.02
CA ASP A 506 7.83 -13.35 9.38
C ASP A 506 6.95 -12.40 8.54
N GLY A 507 6.13 -12.92 7.63
CA GLY A 507 5.14 -12.15 6.87
C GLY A 507 5.66 -11.49 5.58
N ARG A 508 6.94 -11.63 5.26
CA ARG A 508 7.53 -11.10 4.01
C ARG A 508 7.34 -12.06 2.85
N TRP A 509 7.17 -11.52 1.65
CA TRP A 509 7.05 -12.29 0.40
C TRP A 509 8.40 -12.41 -0.28
N PHE A 510 8.67 -13.58 -0.85
CA PHE A 510 9.87 -13.82 -1.64
C PHE A 510 9.48 -14.56 -2.91
N GLU A 511 9.92 -14.06 -4.06
CA GLU A 511 9.77 -14.79 -5.32
C GLU A 511 10.63 -16.07 -5.26
N VAL A 512 9.98 -17.22 -5.40
CA VAL A 512 10.65 -18.55 -5.37
C VAL A 512 10.64 -19.23 -6.73
N ILE A 513 9.80 -18.78 -7.67
CA ILE A 513 9.75 -19.26 -9.05
C ILE A 513 9.41 -18.07 -9.97
N ARG A 514 10.26 -17.82 -10.98
CA ARG A 514 9.89 -17.06 -12.18
C ARG A 514 9.58 -18.01 -13.33
N TYR A 515 8.47 -17.82 -14.00
CA TYR A 515 8.02 -18.69 -15.08
C TYR A 515 7.58 -17.87 -16.28
N ILE A 516 7.93 -18.31 -17.49
CA ILE A 516 7.36 -17.74 -18.71
C ILE A 516 6.34 -18.70 -19.27
N THR A 517 5.08 -18.26 -19.42
CA THR A 517 4.02 -19.12 -19.99
C THR A 517 4.40 -19.58 -21.41
N PRO A 518 3.92 -20.74 -21.86
CA PRO A 518 4.19 -21.23 -23.19
C PRO A 518 3.20 -20.62 -24.18
N TYR A 519 3.43 -20.87 -25.46
CA TYR A 519 2.45 -20.52 -26.49
C TYR A 519 1.37 -21.60 -26.62
N GLY A 520 0.25 -21.43 -25.92
CA GLY A 520 -1.00 -22.17 -26.20
C GLY A 520 -1.02 -23.65 -25.83
N VAL A 521 -0.09 -24.13 -25.00
CA VAL A 521 0.02 -25.54 -24.61
C VAL A 521 0.19 -25.71 -23.09
N ALA A 522 -0.15 -26.87 -22.55
CA ALA A 522 0.10 -27.21 -21.15
C ALA A 522 1.51 -27.78 -20.97
N CYS A 523 2.16 -27.46 -19.85
CA CYS A 523 3.52 -27.91 -19.52
C CYS A 523 3.70 -28.14 -18.01
N ASP A 524 4.64 -29.01 -17.66
CA ASP A 524 5.01 -29.32 -16.28
C ASP A 524 6.48 -28.97 -16.06
N HIS A 525 6.79 -28.42 -14.90
CA HIS A 525 8.12 -27.93 -14.55
C HIS A 525 8.55 -28.50 -13.21
N VAL A 526 9.85 -28.73 -13.04
CA VAL A 526 10.43 -29.17 -11.77
C VAL A 526 11.57 -28.22 -11.40
N ILE A 527 11.57 -27.76 -10.16
CA ILE A 527 12.61 -26.88 -9.62
C ILE A 527 13.01 -27.32 -8.22
N ASP A 528 14.29 -27.16 -7.89
CA ASP A 528 14.81 -27.36 -6.54
C ASP A 528 14.65 -26.07 -5.74
N LEU A 529 13.87 -26.12 -4.66
CA LEU A 529 13.61 -24.99 -3.75
C LEU A 529 14.30 -25.18 -2.38
N THR A 530 15.32 -26.03 -2.30
CA THR A 530 16.01 -26.34 -1.04
C THR A 530 16.59 -25.11 -0.36
N ASP A 531 17.06 -24.11 -1.12
CA ASP A 531 17.57 -22.87 -0.54
C ASP A 531 16.48 -22.05 0.18
N TYR A 532 15.22 -22.22 -0.23
CA TYR A 532 14.04 -21.57 0.34
C TYR A 532 13.33 -22.41 1.40
N ILE A 533 13.91 -23.53 1.83
CA ILE A 533 13.29 -24.50 2.74
C ILE A 533 12.76 -23.88 4.04
N SER A 534 13.40 -22.82 4.55
CA SER A 534 12.95 -22.07 5.74
C SER A 534 11.58 -21.40 5.55
N LEU A 535 11.21 -21.07 4.31
CA LEU A 535 9.90 -20.50 3.95
C LEU A 535 8.82 -21.59 3.79
N LEU A 536 9.22 -22.86 3.64
CA LEU A 536 8.36 -23.97 3.22
C LEU A 536 8.04 -24.91 4.39
N GLN A 537 7.48 -24.36 5.47
CA GLN A 537 7.03 -25.14 6.64
C GLN A 537 5.88 -24.45 7.38
N GLY A 538 5.02 -25.24 8.02
CA GLY A 538 3.84 -24.73 8.71
C GLY A 538 2.81 -24.15 7.74
N LYS A 539 2.05 -23.15 8.17
CA LYS A 539 1.05 -22.48 7.34
C LYS A 539 1.73 -21.44 6.47
N VAL A 540 1.68 -21.64 5.15
CA VAL A 540 2.36 -20.80 4.17
C VAL A 540 1.36 -20.28 3.15
N LYS A 541 1.51 -19.00 2.79
CA LYS A 541 0.77 -18.41 1.69
C LYS A 541 1.65 -18.40 0.45
N PHE A 542 1.08 -18.76 -0.69
CA PHE A 542 1.68 -18.65 -2.00
C PHE A 542 0.91 -17.62 -2.82
N ARG A 543 1.63 -16.72 -3.49
CA ARG A 543 1.05 -15.72 -4.39
C ARG A 543 1.47 -16.04 -5.81
N PHE A 544 0.49 -16.26 -6.68
CA PHE A 544 0.69 -16.51 -8.10
C PHE A 544 0.37 -15.22 -8.84
N ASN A 545 1.28 -14.76 -9.71
CA ASN A 545 1.11 -13.54 -10.51
C ASN A 545 1.30 -13.84 -11.99
N CYS A 546 0.45 -13.28 -12.86
CA CYS A 546 0.58 -13.36 -14.31
C CYS A 546 -0.36 -12.29 -14.93
N GLU A 547 0.20 -11.20 -15.41
CA GLU A 547 -0.57 -10.19 -16.15
C GLU A 547 -0.81 -10.70 -17.58
N THR A 548 -2.06 -10.98 -17.94
CA THR A 548 -2.40 -11.52 -19.27
C THR A 548 -3.73 -11.00 -19.82
N LEU A 549 -3.76 -10.71 -21.13
CA LEU A 549 -4.99 -10.30 -21.81
C LEU A 549 -5.72 -11.47 -22.49
N ASP A 550 -5.18 -12.68 -22.43
CA ASP A 550 -5.77 -13.89 -23.01
C ASP A 550 -6.39 -14.80 -21.93
N ASN A 551 -6.85 -16.00 -22.29
CA ASN A 551 -7.52 -16.91 -21.36
C ASN A 551 -6.63 -17.40 -20.19
N GLY A 552 -5.32 -17.13 -20.25
CA GLY A 552 -4.35 -17.47 -19.23
C GLY A 552 -4.24 -18.97 -18.96
N TYR A 553 -3.86 -19.30 -17.73
CA TYR A 553 -3.45 -20.65 -17.35
C TYR A 553 -3.93 -21.03 -15.96
N LEU A 554 -4.08 -22.34 -15.75
CA LEU A 554 -4.35 -22.93 -14.43
C LEU A 554 -3.06 -23.52 -13.87
N TYR A 555 -2.70 -23.11 -12.66
CA TYR A 555 -1.46 -23.47 -11.98
C TYR A 555 -1.73 -24.38 -10.78
N ASN A 556 -0.99 -25.48 -10.71
CA ASN A 556 -0.91 -26.36 -9.56
C ASN A 556 0.53 -26.45 -9.08
N LEU A 557 0.75 -26.36 -7.76
CA LEU A 557 2.08 -26.44 -7.16
C LEU A 557 2.10 -27.61 -6.17
N THR A 558 3.01 -28.55 -6.40
CA THR A 558 3.25 -29.69 -5.50
C THR A 558 4.67 -29.65 -4.98
N LEU A 559 4.85 -29.77 -3.66
CA LEU A 559 6.15 -29.81 -3.00
C LEU A 559 6.48 -31.24 -2.56
N ASN A 560 7.68 -31.71 -2.88
CA ASN A 560 8.23 -32.99 -2.46
C ASN A 560 9.40 -32.76 -1.50
N TYR A 561 9.23 -33.22 -0.27
CA TYR A 561 10.22 -33.17 0.80
C TYR A 561 10.93 -34.51 0.85
N ASN A 562 12.23 -34.53 0.56
CA ASN A 562 13.04 -35.74 0.61
C ASN A 562 13.71 -35.84 1.98
N GLN A 563 13.50 -36.98 2.64
CA GLN A 563 14.05 -37.25 3.96
C GLN A 563 15.57 -37.34 3.89
N GLY A 564 16.24 -36.57 4.74
CA GLY A 564 17.70 -36.54 4.75
C GLY A 564 18.26 -35.67 5.87
N THR A 565 19.56 -35.40 5.84
CA THR A 565 20.23 -34.57 6.85
C THR A 565 20.77 -33.32 6.15
N PRO A 566 20.16 -32.13 6.37
CA PRO A 566 20.59 -30.93 5.67
C PRO A 566 22.00 -30.53 6.11
N LEU A 567 22.75 -29.91 5.19
CA LEU A 567 24.11 -29.42 5.46
C LEU A 567 24.11 -28.31 6.53
N HIS A 568 23.10 -27.45 6.48
CA HIS A 568 22.86 -26.39 7.44
C HIS A 568 21.47 -26.54 8.05
N LEU A 569 21.38 -26.43 9.37
CA LEU A 569 20.14 -26.71 10.09
C LEU A 569 19.10 -25.60 9.92
N TYR A 570 19.57 -24.37 9.68
CA TYR A 570 18.73 -23.18 9.56
C TYR A 570 19.14 -22.36 8.33
N SER A 571 18.18 -21.68 7.75
CA SER A 571 18.39 -20.63 6.74
C SER A 571 17.44 -19.45 6.94
N SER A 572 17.82 -18.31 6.40
CA SER A 572 16.97 -17.12 6.24
C SER A 572 17.13 -16.55 4.85
N VAL A 573 16.07 -15.90 4.36
CA VAL A 573 16.01 -15.30 3.03
C VAL A 573 15.85 -13.80 3.19
N TYR A 574 16.63 -13.05 2.42
CA TYR A 574 16.59 -11.60 2.34
C TYR A 574 16.41 -11.20 0.89
N GLU A 575 15.48 -10.30 0.60
CA GLU A 575 15.34 -9.70 -0.72
C GLU A 575 16.41 -8.62 -0.87
N ILE A 576 17.14 -8.63 -1.99
CA ILE A 576 18.17 -7.64 -2.33
C ILE A 576 17.63 -6.69 -3.40
N TRP A 577 17.09 -7.23 -4.49
CA TRP A 577 16.46 -6.47 -5.57
C TRP A 577 15.20 -7.19 -6.04
N ASN A 578 14.14 -6.46 -6.39
CA ASN A 578 12.93 -7.00 -6.99
C ASN A 578 12.17 -5.91 -7.73
N GLU A 579 12.58 -5.62 -8.97
CA GLU A 579 12.05 -4.49 -9.75
C GLU A 579 12.31 -4.67 -11.26
N ILE A 580 11.58 -3.91 -12.09
CA ILE A 580 11.80 -3.82 -13.54
C ILE A 580 12.60 -2.56 -13.85
N TYR A 581 13.80 -2.74 -14.39
CA TYR A 581 14.72 -1.65 -14.70
C TYR A 581 14.79 -1.35 -16.20
N PRO A 582 14.91 -0.08 -16.62
CA PRO A 582 15.30 0.27 -17.98
C PRO A 582 16.67 -0.33 -18.33
N PHE A 583 16.85 -0.79 -19.57
CA PHE A 583 18.13 -1.33 -20.04
C PHE A 583 18.67 -0.52 -21.20
N GLY A 584 19.85 0.08 -21.02
CA GLY A 584 20.51 0.90 -22.03
C GLY A 584 20.02 2.34 -22.16
N ASP A 585 19.24 2.86 -21.20
CA ASP A 585 18.88 4.29 -21.19
C ASP A 585 20.14 5.15 -21.02
N TYR A 586 20.39 6.02 -22.00
CA TYR A 586 21.53 6.92 -21.99
C TYR A 586 21.59 7.85 -20.76
N ALA A 587 20.44 8.17 -20.17
CA ALA A 587 20.38 8.99 -18.97
C ALA A 587 20.89 8.26 -17.71
N ASP A 588 20.71 6.94 -17.66
CA ASP A 588 21.15 6.08 -16.57
C ASP A 588 21.34 4.64 -17.05
N LEU A 589 22.59 4.32 -17.40
CA LEU A 589 22.94 2.98 -17.91
C LEU A 589 23.00 1.93 -16.80
N GLN A 590 23.02 2.35 -15.53
CA GLN A 590 23.20 1.48 -14.37
C GLN A 590 22.16 1.79 -13.29
N PRO A 591 20.87 1.58 -13.60
CA PRO A 591 19.76 2.05 -12.77
C PRO A 591 19.52 1.23 -11.50
N VAL A 592 20.19 0.08 -11.34
CA VAL A 592 20.02 -0.78 -10.16
C VAL A 592 20.77 -0.18 -8.98
N GLU A 593 20.06 0.02 -7.88
CA GLU A 593 20.64 0.59 -6.67
C GLU A 593 21.66 -0.34 -6.00
N ASN A 594 22.70 0.26 -5.41
CA ASN A 594 23.59 -0.47 -4.52
C ASN A 594 22.88 -0.79 -3.20
N VAL A 595 23.01 -2.03 -2.74
CA VAL A 595 22.45 -2.50 -1.47
C VAL A 595 23.58 -2.82 -0.50
N THR A 596 23.55 -2.20 0.68
CA THR A 596 24.44 -2.56 1.78
C THR A 596 23.76 -3.61 2.65
N PHE A 597 24.40 -4.77 2.82
CA PHE A 597 23.91 -5.87 3.63
C PHE A 597 24.88 -6.21 4.76
N GLU A 598 24.37 -6.32 5.98
CA GLU A 598 25.14 -6.77 7.14
C GLU A 598 24.90 -8.27 7.37
N PHE A 599 25.95 -9.09 7.27
CA PHE A 599 25.82 -10.51 7.56
C PHE A 599 25.58 -10.71 9.05
N PRO A 600 24.57 -11.50 9.44
CA PRO A 600 24.39 -11.83 10.85
C PRO A 600 25.58 -12.61 11.41
N ASP A 601 25.97 -12.36 12.66
CA ASP A 601 27.10 -13.02 13.35
C ASP A 601 27.04 -14.56 13.36
N TYR A 602 25.85 -15.14 13.18
CA TYR A 602 25.62 -16.58 13.15
C TYR A 602 25.73 -17.21 11.75
N ALA A 603 25.90 -16.39 10.71
CA ALA A 603 26.00 -16.86 9.34
C ALA A 603 27.26 -17.72 9.16
N VAL A 604 27.10 -18.90 8.56
CA VAL A 604 28.22 -19.82 8.27
C VAL A 604 28.44 -20.05 6.78
N ALA A 605 27.41 -19.79 5.98
CA ALA A 605 27.44 -19.85 4.52
C ALA A 605 26.35 -18.93 3.98
N SER A 606 26.48 -18.54 2.72
CA SER A 606 25.44 -17.79 2.02
C SER A 606 25.54 -17.97 0.51
N THR A 607 24.39 -17.87 -0.16
CA THR A 607 24.29 -17.86 -1.61
C THR A 607 23.38 -16.73 -2.06
N LEU A 608 23.75 -16.05 -3.14
CA LEU A 608 22.93 -15.08 -3.83
C LEU A 608 22.19 -15.80 -4.96
N LYS A 609 20.87 -15.65 -5.01
CA LYS A 609 19.95 -16.26 -5.97
C LYS A 609 19.42 -15.15 -6.87
N LEU A 610 20.00 -14.96 -8.06
CA LEU A 610 19.61 -13.91 -9.00
C LEU A 610 18.77 -14.49 -10.15
N ILE A 611 17.68 -13.82 -10.52
CA ILE A 611 16.94 -14.02 -11.77
C ILE A 611 16.95 -12.69 -12.51
N SER A 612 17.18 -12.74 -13.82
CA SER A 612 17.02 -11.59 -14.69
C SER A 612 16.43 -12.04 -16.02
N THR A 613 15.39 -11.36 -16.50
CA THR A 613 14.74 -11.64 -17.79
C THR A 613 14.66 -10.36 -18.61
N GLY A 614 15.23 -10.38 -19.83
CA GLY A 614 15.20 -9.23 -20.74
C GLY A 614 13.92 -9.17 -21.55
N HIS A 615 13.33 -7.97 -21.67
CA HIS A 615 12.10 -7.70 -22.41
C HIS A 615 12.23 -6.49 -23.34
N GLY A 616 11.34 -6.41 -24.31
CA GLY A 616 11.44 -5.46 -25.43
C GLY A 616 12.24 -6.03 -26.60
N TRP A 617 11.90 -5.59 -27.82
CA TRP A 617 12.52 -6.04 -29.07
C TRP A 617 12.11 -5.15 -30.27
N GLY A 618 12.68 -5.42 -31.43
CA GLY A 618 12.28 -4.86 -32.72
C GLY A 618 13.07 -3.63 -33.15
N ASP A 619 12.63 -3.01 -34.25
CA ASP A 619 13.28 -1.84 -34.87
C ASP A 619 13.21 -0.55 -34.02
N LEU A 620 12.53 -0.63 -32.88
CA LEU A 620 12.43 0.42 -31.87
C LEU A 620 13.50 0.27 -30.77
N ASN A 621 14.24 -0.85 -30.74
CA ASN A 621 15.27 -1.12 -29.75
C ASN A 621 16.61 -1.50 -30.40
N THR A 622 17.70 -0.91 -29.93
CA THR A 622 19.03 -1.17 -30.49
C THR A 622 19.42 -2.64 -30.31
N ASN A 623 19.85 -3.28 -31.40
CA ASN A 623 20.25 -4.69 -31.44
C ASN A 623 19.18 -5.69 -30.98
N ASN A 624 17.89 -5.35 -31.13
CA ASN A 624 16.77 -6.22 -30.76
C ASN A 624 16.71 -6.54 -29.25
N ALA A 625 17.25 -5.63 -28.43
CA ALA A 625 17.24 -5.73 -26.99
C ALA A 625 15.85 -5.43 -26.40
N ALA A 626 15.57 -5.87 -25.17
CA ALA A 626 16.43 -6.73 -24.36
C ALA A 626 16.17 -8.23 -24.58
N GLU A 627 15.01 -8.62 -25.12
CA GLU A 627 14.59 -10.02 -25.24
C GLU A 627 15.58 -10.89 -26.04
N PHE A 628 16.10 -10.38 -27.15
CA PHE A 628 16.99 -11.15 -28.05
C PHE A 628 18.44 -10.67 -28.04
N TYR A 629 18.82 -9.87 -27.04
CA TYR A 629 20.18 -9.38 -26.89
C TYR A 629 20.95 -10.23 -25.87
N ASN A 630 22.09 -10.79 -26.28
CA ASN A 630 22.94 -11.58 -25.41
C ASN A 630 23.83 -10.66 -24.56
N ALA A 631 23.31 -10.26 -23.41
CA ALA A 631 23.96 -9.34 -22.50
C ALA A 631 24.85 -10.06 -21.49
N THR A 632 25.97 -9.44 -21.12
CA THR A 632 26.81 -9.88 -19.99
C THR A 632 26.78 -8.85 -18.86
N HIS A 633 26.11 -9.19 -17.77
CA HIS A 633 25.99 -8.37 -16.58
C HIS A 633 27.01 -8.80 -15.50
N HIS A 634 27.17 -7.98 -14.47
CA HIS A 634 28.12 -8.25 -13.39
C HIS A 634 27.50 -7.97 -12.03
N VAL A 635 27.76 -8.84 -11.05
CA VAL A 635 27.52 -8.53 -9.65
C VAL A 635 28.82 -8.06 -9.02
N TRP A 636 28.80 -6.83 -8.53
CA TRP A 636 29.89 -6.19 -7.81
C TRP A 636 29.70 -6.42 -6.31
N VAL A 637 30.80 -6.72 -5.62
CA VAL A 637 30.84 -6.85 -4.16
C VAL A 637 31.93 -5.92 -3.64
N ASN A 638 31.56 -4.98 -2.77
CA ASN A 638 32.44 -3.95 -2.20
C ASN A 638 33.21 -3.17 -3.28
N GLY A 639 32.50 -2.76 -4.34
CA GLY A 639 33.06 -1.99 -5.46
C GLY A 639 33.93 -2.79 -6.44
N ALA A 640 34.03 -4.12 -6.31
CA ALA A 640 34.76 -4.96 -7.23
C ALA A 640 33.82 -5.89 -8.02
N SER A 641 33.93 -5.89 -9.36
CA SER A 641 33.27 -6.87 -10.23
C SER A 641 33.70 -8.28 -9.83
N THR A 642 32.78 -9.04 -9.23
CA THR A 642 33.07 -10.30 -8.54
C THR A 642 32.47 -11.49 -9.29
N PHE A 643 31.23 -11.35 -9.74
CA PHE A 643 30.55 -12.40 -10.49
C PHE A 643 30.12 -11.88 -11.85
N THR A 644 30.26 -12.73 -12.87
CA THR A 644 29.77 -12.47 -14.23
C THR A 644 28.50 -13.27 -14.46
N GLN A 645 27.52 -12.63 -15.08
CA GLN A 645 26.27 -13.24 -15.51
C GLN A 645 26.17 -13.12 -17.03
N VAL A 646 26.12 -14.25 -17.73
CA VAL A 646 25.74 -14.26 -19.15
C VAL A 646 24.23 -14.46 -19.19
N ASN A 647 23.49 -13.39 -19.43
CA ASN A 647 22.03 -13.41 -19.36
C ASN A 647 21.44 -13.93 -20.67
N TRP A 648 21.58 -15.25 -20.92
CA TRP A 648 21.20 -15.86 -22.18
C TRP A 648 20.80 -17.33 -22.03
N GLN A 649 19.71 -17.73 -22.67
CA GLN A 649 19.17 -19.09 -22.59
C GLN A 649 18.94 -19.71 -23.96
N THR A 650 19.28 -21.00 -24.06
CA THR A 650 19.04 -21.78 -25.29
C THR A 650 17.68 -22.44 -25.21
N CYS A 651 16.77 -22.10 -26.13
CA CYS A 651 15.36 -22.52 -26.06
C CYS A 651 14.99 -23.67 -27.00
N ASN A 652 15.95 -24.19 -27.78
CA ASN A 652 15.73 -25.35 -28.63
C ASN A 652 16.87 -26.38 -28.49
N PRO A 653 16.63 -27.52 -27.81
CA PRO A 653 15.38 -27.89 -27.16
C PRO A 653 15.02 -26.98 -25.99
N ASN A 654 13.73 -26.82 -25.70
CA ASN A 654 13.24 -26.07 -24.55
C ASN A 654 13.81 -26.68 -23.24
N PRO A 655 14.32 -25.87 -22.29
CA PRO A 655 15.02 -26.37 -21.10
C PRO A 655 14.19 -27.33 -20.25
N ASP A 656 12.88 -27.10 -20.14
CA ASP A 656 11.95 -27.92 -19.35
C ASP A 656 11.23 -28.98 -20.21
N GLY A 657 11.59 -29.08 -21.49
CA GLY A 657 10.96 -30.02 -22.42
C GLY A 657 9.55 -29.62 -22.86
N CYS A 658 9.14 -28.37 -22.62
CA CYS A 658 7.86 -27.81 -23.06
C CYS A 658 7.89 -27.53 -24.57
N GLN A 659 7.78 -28.57 -25.39
CA GLN A 659 7.81 -28.47 -26.85
C GLN A 659 7.10 -29.66 -27.52
N PRO A 660 6.51 -29.48 -28.72
CA PRO A 660 6.38 -28.23 -29.47
C PRO A 660 5.31 -27.29 -28.90
N GLN A 661 5.48 -25.97 -29.09
CA GLN A 661 4.47 -24.95 -28.77
C GLN A 661 3.98 -24.24 -30.05
N ASN A 662 2.88 -23.48 -29.98
CA ASN A 662 2.25 -22.88 -31.16
C ASN A 662 2.97 -21.63 -31.71
N GLY A 663 3.82 -20.99 -30.90
CA GLY A 663 4.51 -19.73 -31.24
C GLY A 663 6.01 -19.87 -31.50
N THR A 664 6.75 -18.78 -31.31
CA THR A 664 8.18 -18.66 -31.65
C THR A 664 9.11 -19.16 -30.55
N TRP A 665 8.72 -20.21 -29.84
CA TRP A 665 9.40 -20.74 -28.63
C TRP A 665 10.87 -21.14 -28.82
N PHE A 666 11.29 -21.43 -30.05
CA PHE A 666 12.60 -21.98 -30.38
C PHE A 666 13.75 -20.95 -30.49
N TYR A 667 13.48 -19.65 -30.45
CA TYR A 667 14.53 -18.63 -30.41
C TYR A 667 15.12 -18.51 -29.00
N ASN A 668 16.42 -18.24 -28.92
CA ASN A 668 17.10 -18.00 -27.66
C ASN A 668 16.78 -16.60 -27.14
N ARG A 669 16.60 -16.44 -25.83
CA ARG A 669 16.28 -15.16 -25.19
C ARG A 669 17.23 -14.83 -24.04
N ALA A 670 17.19 -13.57 -23.62
CA ALA A 670 17.96 -13.03 -22.52
C ALA A 670 17.44 -13.51 -21.16
N GLY A 671 17.96 -14.64 -20.67
CA GLY A 671 17.65 -15.14 -19.32
C GLY A 671 16.39 -15.98 -19.19
N TRP A 672 15.70 -16.32 -20.28
CA TRP A 672 14.46 -17.11 -20.21
C TRP A 672 14.14 -17.86 -21.51
N CYS A 673 13.13 -18.73 -21.46
CA CYS A 673 12.51 -19.37 -22.63
C CYS A 673 11.00 -19.48 -22.43
N PRO A 674 10.15 -19.27 -23.45
CA PRO A 674 8.71 -19.52 -23.36
C PRO A 674 8.43 -20.94 -22.88
N GLY A 675 7.53 -21.12 -21.92
CA GLY A 675 7.22 -22.42 -21.35
C GLY A 675 8.36 -23.02 -20.54
N SER A 676 9.07 -22.23 -19.75
CA SER A 676 10.13 -22.72 -18.87
C SER A 676 10.26 -21.82 -17.64
N ILE A 677 10.70 -22.41 -16.53
CA ILE A 677 11.14 -21.64 -15.36
C ILE A 677 12.42 -20.89 -15.74
N ALA A 678 12.47 -19.59 -15.48
CA ALA A 678 13.69 -18.82 -15.68
C ALA A 678 14.77 -19.32 -14.69
N PRO A 679 16.02 -19.53 -15.15
CA PRO A 679 17.06 -20.10 -14.31
C PRO A 679 17.52 -19.12 -13.23
N TRP A 680 17.84 -19.68 -12.07
CA TRP A 680 18.60 -18.99 -11.05
C TRP A 680 20.08 -18.93 -11.42
N PHE A 681 20.65 -17.74 -11.31
CA PHE A 681 22.09 -17.52 -11.32
C PHE A 681 22.56 -17.50 -9.87
N ASP A 682 23.16 -18.61 -9.46
CA ASP A 682 23.60 -18.83 -8.08
C ASP A 682 25.06 -18.40 -7.88
N TYR A 683 25.28 -17.49 -6.95
CA TYR A 683 26.61 -17.00 -6.60
C TYR A 683 26.94 -17.25 -5.13
N SER A 684 28.03 -17.99 -4.89
CA SER A 684 28.45 -18.28 -3.52
C SER A 684 29.01 -17.02 -2.84
N MET A 685 28.34 -16.60 -1.77
CA MET A 685 28.75 -15.47 -0.94
C MET A 685 29.61 -15.88 0.27
N ASN A 686 29.96 -17.17 0.38
CA ASN A 686 30.77 -17.72 1.46
C ASN A 686 32.06 -16.93 1.78
N PRO A 687 32.84 -16.42 0.80
CA PRO A 687 34.03 -15.62 1.09
C PRO A 687 33.76 -14.33 1.88
N TYR A 688 32.52 -13.85 1.87
CA TYR A 688 32.11 -12.58 2.46
C TYR A 688 31.33 -12.72 3.76
N VAL A 689 30.88 -13.93 4.13
CA VAL A 689 30.12 -14.18 5.36
C VAL A 689 30.87 -13.77 6.64
N THR A 690 32.21 -13.76 6.61
CA THR A 690 33.02 -13.28 7.75
C THR A 690 33.21 -11.76 7.79
N ASN A 691 32.84 -11.06 6.71
CA ASN A 691 32.80 -9.61 6.70
C ASN A 691 31.49 -9.18 7.32
N THR A 692 31.53 -8.25 8.27
CA THR A 692 30.32 -7.77 8.92
C THR A 692 29.39 -7.13 7.91
N THR A 693 29.91 -6.40 6.92
CA THR A 693 29.11 -5.67 5.95
C THR A 693 29.64 -5.89 4.53
N VAL A 694 28.72 -6.01 3.57
CA VAL A 694 29.00 -6.01 2.14
C VAL A 694 28.13 -4.97 1.44
N GLU A 695 28.68 -4.33 0.41
CA GLU A 695 27.92 -3.57 -0.58
C GLU A 695 27.78 -4.43 -1.84
N LEU A 696 26.55 -4.59 -2.32
CA LEU A 696 26.21 -5.33 -3.53
C LEU A 696 25.75 -4.33 -4.60
N GLY A 697 26.25 -4.47 -5.81
CA GLY A 697 25.77 -3.74 -6.98
C GLY A 697 25.53 -4.71 -8.14
N TYR A 698 24.49 -4.49 -8.92
CA TYR A 698 24.21 -5.27 -10.13
C TYR A 698 24.36 -4.38 -11.35
N ILE A 699 25.45 -4.59 -12.07
CA ILE A 699 25.92 -3.74 -13.15
C ILE A 699 25.48 -4.39 -14.47
N PHE A 700 24.59 -3.72 -15.18
CA PHE A 700 24.14 -4.10 -16.51
C PHE A 700 25.30 -4.03 -17.52
N ASP A 701 25.07 -4.60 -18.70
CA ASP A 701 26.09 -4.71 -19.74
C ASP A 701 26.63 -3.32 -20.11
N GLU A 702 27.87 -3.05 -19.70
CA GLU A 702 28.51 -1.74 -19.80
C GLU A 702 28.78 -1.33 -21.26
N ASP A 703 28.75 -2.29 -22.18
CA ASP A 703 28.94 -2.05 -23.61
C ASP A 703 27.61 -1.79 -24.36
N TYR A 704 26.47 -1.89 -23.67
CA TYR A 704 25.14 -1.67 -24.26
C TYR A 704 24.60 -0.27 -23.98
N VAL A 705 24.08 0.36 -25.03
CA VAL A 705 23.28 1.59 -24.96
C VAL A 705 22.19 1.49 -26.02
N ASP A 706 20.98 1.94 -25.68
CA ASP A 706 19.90 2.03 -26.63
C ASP A 706 19.93 3.37 -27.37
N LEU A 707 20.34 3.32 -28.63
CA LEU A 707 20.37 4.46 -29.55
C LEU A 707 18.96 4.88 -30.01
N CYS A 708 17.96 4.05 -29.79
CA CYS A 708 16.58 4.26 -30.17
C CYS A 708 15.74 4.94 -29.07
N HIS A 709 16.39 5.28 -27.94
CA HIS A 709 15.76 5.91 -26.78
C HIS A 709 15.69 7.45 -26.92
N PRO A 710 14.63 8.12 -26.47
CA PRO A 710 14.48 9.58 -26.61
C PRO A 710 15.52 10.38 -25.82
N ASN A 711 16.09 9.79 -24.75
CA ASN A 711 17.19 10.41 -24.00
C ASN A 711 18.53 10.37 -24.74
N HIS A 712 18.67 9.57 -25.80
CA HIS A 712 19.92 9.46 -26.55
C HIS A 712 20.07 10.64 -27.54
N PRO A 713 21.19 11.39 -27.52
CA PRO A 713 21.35 12.60 -28.34
C PRO A 713 21.34 12.34 -29.86
N ASP A 714 21.66 11.11 -30.26
CA ASP A 714 21.64 10.69 -31.67
C ASP A 714 20.36 9.92 -32.06
N CYS A 715 19.33 9.87 -31.20
CA CYS A 715 18.05 9.29 -31.60
C CYS A 715 17.34 10.24 -32.57
N VAL A 716 17.20 9.82 -33.83
CA VAL A 716 16.49 10.57 -34.87
C VAL A 716 15.41 9.69 -35.48
N THR A 717 14.14 10.02 -35.24
CA THR A 717 12.97 9.34 -35.80
C THR A 717 13.05 9.21 -37.32
N GLY A 718 12.85 8.00 -37.83
CA GLY A 718 12.98 7.62 -39.23
C GLY A 718 14.41 7.44 -39.73
N THR A 719 15.42 7.65 -38.89
CA THR A 719 16.85 7.47 -39.23
C THR A 719 17.52 6.43 -38.33
N THR A 720 17.50 6.64 -37.01
CA THR A 720 18.09 5.72 -36.02
C THR A 720 17.13 4.56 -35.75
N CYS A 721 15.84 4.88 -35.55
CA CYS A 721 14.73 3.94 -35.40
C CYS A 721 13.47 4.48 -36.07
N SER A 722 12.40 3.68 -36.10
CA SER A 722 11.14 4.09 -36.73
C SER A 722 10.42 5.20 -35.95
N ASN A 723 10.55 5.24 -34.62
CA ASN A 723 10.07 6.31 -33.74
C ASN A 723 10.89 6.35 -32.44
N CYS A 724 11.55 7.46 -32.14
CA CYS A 724 12.32 7.63 -30.89
C CYS A 724 11.44 7.85 -29.66
N ASP A 725 10.18 8.24 -29.82
CA ASP A 725 9.30 8.67 -28.72
C ASP A 725 8.15 7.68 -28.48
N ASP A 726 8.28 6.42 -28.90
CA ASP A 726 7.17 5.46 -28.83
C ASP A 726 6.95 4.88 -27.42
N GLY A 727 8.00 4.89 -26.59
CA GLY A 727 7.97 4.45 -25.19
C GLY A 727 8.14 2.95 -24.98
N PHE A 728 8.32 2.15 -26.05
CA PHE A 728 8.59 0.71 -25.96
C PHE A 728 10.09 0.42 -25.78
N ASN A 729 10.63 0.82 -24.63
CA ASN A 729 12.05 0.71 -24.36
C ASN A 729 12.47 -0.68 -23.85
N PRO A 730 13.74 -1.09 -24.02
CA PRO A 730 14.25 -2.34 -23.47
C PRO A 730 14.26 -2.30 -21.93
N THR A 731 13.90 -3.42 -21.30
CA THR A 731 13.90 -3.54 -19.83
C THR A 731 14.47 -4.87 -19.36
N LEU A 732 14.94 -4.91 -18.12
CA LEU A 732 15.31 -6.11 -17.39
C LEU A 732 14.44 -6.23 -16.15
N ASP A 733 13.66 -7.31 -16.07
CA ASP A 733 12.95 -7.70 -14.85
C ASP A 733 13.93 -8.50 -13.97
N VAL A 734 14.22 -7.99 -12.78
CA VAL A 734 15.28 -8.48 -11.90
C VAL A 734 14.70 -8.83 -10.54
N ALA A 735 14.94 -10.06 -10.08
CA ALA A 735 14.70 -10.47 -8.70
C ALA A 735 15.96 -11.14 -8.13
N CYS A 736 16.31 -10.80 -6.89
CA CYS A 736 17.49 -11.31 -6.24
C CYS A 736 17.26 -11.52 -4.75
N ASN A 737 17.48 -12.76 -4.31
CA ASN A 737 17.43 -13.14 -2.90
C ASN A 737 18.82 -13.52 -2.40
N LEU A 738 19.16 -13.12 -1.19
CA LEU A 738 20.33 -13.61 -0.46
C LEU A 738 19.87 -14.62 0.59
N VAL A 739 20.29 -15.87 0.43
CA VAL A 739 20.03 -16.94 1.39
C VAL A 739 21.22 -17.08 2.31
N VAL A 740 20.98 -16.96 3.62
CA VAL A 740 21.99 -17.05 4.66
C VAL A 740 21.75 -18.31 5.48
N TYR A 741 22.77 -19.16 5.58
CA TYR A 741 22.69 -20.42 6.32
C TYR A 741 23.36 -20.34 7.68
N ALA A 742 22.85 -21.10 8.64
CA ALA A 742 23.35 -21.17 10.00
C ALA A 742 23.30 -22.61 10.56
N THR A 743 24.23 -22.92 11.47
CA THR A 743 24.23 -24.20 12.21
C THR A 743 23.54 -24.09 13.57
N ASN A 744 23.49 -22.88 14.13
CA ASN A 744 22.77 -22.59 15.36
C ASN A 744 21.47 -21.84 15.05
N PRO A 745 20.48 -21.90 15.95
CA PRO A 745 19.22 -21.20 15.75
C PRO A 745 19.49 -19.74 15.45
N ILE A 746 18.66 -19.20 14.57
CA ILE A 746 18.71 -17.80 14.14
C ILE A 746 18.09 -16.97 15.27
N VAL A 747 18.82 -16.90 16.38
CA VAL A 747 18.61 -15.90 17.42
C VAL A 747 19.42 -14.69 16.97
N GLY A 748 18.92 -14.03 15.92
CA GLY A 748 19.38 -12.70 15.59
C GLY A 748 19.15 -11.80 16.79
N ILE A 749 20.18 -11.03 17.13
CA ILE A 749 20.00 -9.90 18.03
C ILE A 749 19.23 -8.88 17.22
N ASP A 750 17.92 -8.84 17.44
CA ASP A 750 16.98 -7.96 16.77
C ASP A 750 17.39 -6.49 16.94
N THR A 751 17.65 -5.84 15.80
CA THR A 751 17.58 -4.39 15.68
C THR A 751 16.17 -4.07 15.22
N ASP A 752 15.22 -3.85 16.14
CA ASP A 752 13.97 -3.19 15.75
C ASP A 752 14.40 -1.84 15.16
N TYR A 753 14.04 -1.60 13.90
CA TYR A 753 14.42 -0.41 13.15
C TYR A 753 14.13 0.86 13.97
N MET A 754 15.21 1.53 14.42
CA MET A 754 15.14 2.90 14.91
C MET A 754 15.36 3.84 13.73
N PRO A 755 14.59 4.94 13.59
CA PRO A 755 14.73 5.92 12.49
C PRO A 755 16.00 6.79 12.60
N GLY A 756 17.11 6.21 13.09
CA GLY A 756 18.45 6.78 13.21
C GLY A 756 19.41 5.81 13.88
N ASP A 757 20.71 5.97 13.66
CA ASP A 757 21.71 5.03 14.18
C ASP A 757 22.03 5.25 15.66
N ILE A 758 22.18 4.16 16.43
CA ILE A 758 22.85 4.18 17.73
C ILE A 758 24.23 3.54 17.64
N THR A 759 25.25 4.33 17.98
CA THR A 759 26.63 3.84 18.10
C THR A 759 27.04 3.75 19.56
N VAL A 760 27.70 2.64 19.92
CA VAL A 760 28.11 2.38 21.30
C VAL A 760 29.61 2.08 21.34
N GLY A 761 30.37 2.95 22.00
CA GLY A 761 31.83 2.85 22.00
C GLY A 761 32.53 3.62 23.13
N PRO A 762 33.78 3.28 23.47
CA PRO A 762 34.56 2.19 22.92
C PRO A 762 34.04 0.83 23.38
N ASN A 763 34.01 -0.15 22.47
CA ASN A 763 33.63 -1.53 22.76
C ASN A 763 34.62 -2.48 22.06
N PRO A 764 35.49 -3.21 22.78
CA PRO A 764 35.50 -3.41 24.23
C PRO A 764 35.77 -2.15 25.06
N THR A 765 35.11 -2.04 26.23
CA THR A 765 35.24 -0.92 27.17
C THR A 765 36.03 -1.33 28.41
N THR A 766 36.74 -0.38 29.03
CA THR A 766 37.36 -0.54 30.37
C THR A 766 36.47 0.01 31.50
N GLY A 767 35.17 0.19 31.23
CA GLY A 767 34.19 0.68 32.20
C GLY A 767 33.59 2.04 31.88
N LYS A 768 33.93 2.68 30.76
CA LYS A 768 33.25 3.90 30.27
C LYS A 768 32.81 3.73 28.84
N LEU A 769 31.55 4.01 28.58
CA LEU A 769 30.90 3.69 27.32
C LEU A 769 30.03 4.86 26.88
N ASP A 770 30.25 5.39 25.69
CA ASP A 770 29.39 6.37 25.03
C ASP A 770 28.32 5.66 24.22
N VAL A 771 27.08 6.10 24.36
CA VAL A 771 25.93 5.73 23.54
C VAL A 771 25.53 7.00 22.80
N LYS A 772 25.65 7.01 21.46
CA LYS A 772 25.37 8.17 20.62
C LYS A 772 24.25 7.87 19.64
N TYR A 773 23.37 8.85 19.40
CA TYR A 773 22.22 8.72 18.51
C TYR A 773 22.25 9.79 17.40
N THR A 774 22.04 9.40 16.14
CA THR A 774 22.14 10.32 14.97
C THR A 774 20.83 10.51 14.16
N GLY A 775 19.64 10.23 14.73
CA GLY A 775 18.35 10.40 14.05
C GLY A 775 17.55 11.69 14.36
N TYR A 776 16.36 11.82 13.76
CA TYR A 776 15.46 12.98 13.91
C TYR A 776 14.73 13.03 15.27
N SER A 777 14.51 14.24 15.78
CA SER A 777 14.41 14.58 17.21
C SER A 777 13.09 14.31 17.96
N ASN A 778 12.29 13.29 17.63
CA ASN A 778 10.98 13.07 18.28
C ASN A 778 10.76 11.64 18.82
N ILE A 779 11.79 11.01 19.40
CA ILE A 779 11.62 9.75 20.11
C ILE A 779 11.23 10.01 21.57
N THR A 780 10.10 9.44 22.02
CA THR A 780 9.74 9.41 23.45
C THR A 780 10.43 8.20 24.09
N ALA A 781 11.56 8.42 24.74
CA ALA A 781 12.46 7.38 25.24
C ALA A 781 11.99 6.74 26.57
N LYS A 782 12.40 5.49 26.83
CA LYS A 782 12.13 4.74 28.07
C LYS A 782 13.41 4.48 28.89
N ASP A 783 14.17 3.43 28.58
CA ASP A 783 15.30 2.96 29.40
C ASP A 783 16.42 2.33 28.54
N ILE A 784 17.67 2.39 29.03
CA ILE A 784 18.79 1.55 28.60
C ILE A 784 19.02 0.48 29.68
N GLU A 785 18.77 -0.77 29.35
CA GLU A 785 18.91 -1.91 30.23
C GLU A 785 20.18 -2.69 29.92
N LEU A 786 20.79 -3.29 30.94
CA LEU A 786 21.98 -4.12 30.80
C LEU A 786 21.69 -5.51 31.38
N TYR A 787 21.89 -6.55 30.58
CA TYR A 787 21.65 -7.95 30.94
C TYR A 787 22.96 -8.74 30.92
N ASP A 788 23.08 -9.77 31.75
CA ASP A 788 24.14 -10.76 31.64
C ASP A 788 23.84 -11.84 30.58
N LEU A 789 24.82 -12.71 30.27
CA LEU A 789 24.66 -13.79 29.29
C LEU A 789 23.63 -14.87 29.68
N LYS A 790 23.05 -14.81 30.88
CA LYS A 790 21.97 -15.71 31.32
C LYS A 790 20.60 -15.05 31.18
N GLY A 791 20.53 -13.84 30.63
CA GLY A 791 19.31 -13.06 30.49
C GLY A 791 18.85 -12.37 31.77
N THR A 792 19.72 -12.26 32.78
CA THR A 792 19.37 -11.55 34.03
C THR A 792 19.65 -10.06 33.88
N LEU A 793 18.66 -9.21 34.16
CA LEU A 793 18.84 -7.76 34.21
C LEU A 793 19.80 -7.39 35.34
N VAL A 794 20.94 -6.77 35.01
CA VAL A 794 21.99 -6.36 35.96
C VAL A 794 21.98 -4.86 36.25
N SER A 795 21.44 -4.03 35.36
CA SER A 795 21.29 -2.57 35.56
C SER A 795 20.29 -1.96 34.59
N SER A 796 19.74 -0.79 34.93
CA SER A 796 18.95 0.04 34.02
C SER A 796 19.33 1.52 34.19
N PHE A 797 19.32 2.27 33.10
CA PHE A 797 19.69 3.69 33.01
C PHE A 797 18.59 4.45 32.26
N GLY A 798 18.09 5.54 32.85
CA GLY A 798 17.15 6.40 32.14
C GLY A 798 17.80 7.05 30.92
N TRP A 799 17.09 7.07 29.80
CA TRP A 799 17.55 7.66 28.54
C TRP A 799 16.48 8.56 27.95
N ASN A 800 16.88 9.68 27.36
CA ASN A 800 15.98 10.72 26.85
C ASN A 800 16.12 10.95 25.34
N GLY A 801 16.74 10.01 24.61
CA GLY A 801 16.98 10.14 23.16
C GLY A 801 18.20 10.98 22.77
N SER A 802 19.08 11.37 23.71
CA SER A 802 20.32 12.11 23.43
C SER A 802 21.59 11.32 23.77
N ASP A 803 22.74 11.76 23.26
CA ASP A 803 24.06 11.19 23.58
C ASP A 803 24.26 11.07 25.10
N ILE A 804 24.60 9.88 25.57
CA ILE A 804 24.82 9.59 26.99
C ILE A 804 26.10 8.78 27.20
N ARG A 805 26.82 9.07 28.30
CA ARG A 805 27.97 8.28 28.75
C ARG A 805 27.60 7.46 29.97
N LEU A 806 27.76 6.15 29.87
CA LEU A 806 27.53 5.18 30.94
C LEU A 806 28.86 4.81 31.63
N ASP A 807 28.82 4.65 32.96
CA ASP A 807 29.94 4.16 33.78
C ASP A 807 29.63 2.75 34.27
N LEU A 808 30.36 1.79 33.71
CA LEU A 808 30.27 0.36 34.02
C LEU A 808 31.48 -0.13 34.81
N SER A 809 32.33 0.76 35.35
CA SER A 809 33.59 0.37 36.01
C SER A 809 33.41 -0.49 37.26
N SER A 810 32.22 -0.49 37.87
CA SER A 810 31.87 -1.34 39.01
C SER A 810 31.38 -2.74 38.64
N PHE A 811 31.14 -3.02 37.36
CA PHE A 811 30.63 -4.32 36.92
C PHE A 811 31.79 -5.33 36.74
N PRO A 812 31.55 -6.63 36.99
CA PRO A 812 32.51 -7.67 36.66
C PRO A 812 32.93 -7.64 35.19
N LYS A 813 34.18 -8.01 34.90
CA LYS A 813 34.64 -8.18 33.53
C LYS A 813 33.87 -9.32 32.85
N GLY A 814 33.41 -9.11 31.62
CA GLY A 814 32.53 -10.07 30.95
C GLY A 814 31.78 -9.47 29.76
N ILE A 815 30.91 -10.29 29.17
CA ILE A 815 30.01 -9.85 28.09
C ILE A 815 28.65 -9.55 28.69
N TYR A 816 28.09 -8.42 28.28
CA TYR A 816 26.77 -7.95 28.65
C TYR A 816 25.95 -7.65 27.38
N VAL A 817 24.63 -7.73 27.52
CA VAL A 817 23.67 -7.34 26.48
C VAL A 817 23.03 -6.03 26.90
N MET A 818 23.27 -4.96 26.14
CA MET A 818 22.66 -3.65 26.35
C MET A 818 21.42 -3.53 25.47
N VAL A 819 20.28 -3.22 26.07
CA VAL A 819 18.99 -3.07 25.41
C VAL A 819 18.56 -1.61 25.54
N ILE A 820 18.34 -0.93 24.43
CA ILE A 820 18.02 0.50 24.35
C ILE A 820 16.59 0.62 23.84
N GLN A 821 15.68 1.12 24.67
CA GLN A 821 14.24 1.10 24.37
C GLN A 821 13.65 2.51 24.16
N SER A 822 12.80 2.59 23.14
CA SER A 822 11.93 3.71 22.79
C SER A 822 10.45 3.24 22.82
N THR A 823 9.52 4.18 22.79
CA THR A 823 8.11 3.88 22.54
C THR A 823 7.96 3.28 21.13
N GLY A 824 7.92 1.95 21.03
CA GLY A 824 7.68 1.21 19.79
C GLY A 824 8.93 0.81 19.00
N ALA A 825 10.15 1.03 19.52
CA ALA A 825 11.39 0.57 18.90
C ALA A 825 12.44 0.18 19.94
N LYS A 826 13.34 -0.75 19.62
CA LYS A 826 14.35 -1.28 20.53
C LYS A 826 15.62 -1.67 19.78
N GLU A 827 16.74 -1.22 20.29
CA GLU A 827 18.05 -1.57 19.74
C GLU A 827 18.88 -2.32 20.78
N VAL A 828 19.57 -3.38 20.36
CA VAL A 828 20.36 -4.22 21.28
C VAL A 828 21.82 -4.23 20.86
N LYS A 829 22.74 -3.96 21.79
CA LYS A 829 24.18 -3.93 21.58
C LYS A 829 24.90 -4.89 22.52
N LYS A 830 25.84 -5.67 22.00
CA LYS A 830 26.77 -6.48 22.80
C LYS A 830 27.84 -5.59 23.41
N ILE A 831 28.07 -5.65 24.73
CA ILE A 831 29.12 -4.90 25.42
C ILE A 831 30.16 -5.86 26.00
N VAL A 832 31.44 -5.62 25.68
CA VAL A 832 32.57 -6.38 26.23
C VAL A 832 33.29 -5.50 27.25
N LEU A 833 33.21 -5.85 28.54
CA LEU A 833 33.86 -5.14 29.63
C LEU A 833 35.17 -5.83 30.04
N GLN A 834 36.32 -5.14 29.88
CA GLN A 834 37.68 -5.69 30.00
C GLN A 834 38.43 -5.37 31.28
#